data_AF-A0A0W1KSX6-F1
#
_entry.id   AF-A0A0W1KSX6-F1
#
_cell.length_a   1.000
_cell.length_b   1.000
_cell.length_c   1.000
_cell.angle_alpha   90.00
_cell.angle_beta   90.00
_cell.angle_gamma   90.00
#
_symmetry.space_group_name_H-M   'P 1'
#
loop_
_entity.id
_entity.type
_entity.pdbx_description
1 polymer ?
#
loop_
_entity_poly.entity_id
_entity_poly.type
_entity_poly.pdbx_seq_one_letter_code
_entity_poly.pdbx_strand_id
1 'polypeptide(L)'
;MNLKHFALCAIAAAIVGCDTDANNNDNELGSIALSGTATSGQTLTTNVSDPDGISGTVSYFWYADNEVIEGANSASFALTDDQIGLAITAQAKYTDDGGVNESHISDPTSDVAAIAFPASVTITGDALIGSELTANVEDENGFDSLTVVYEWLANDVVIEGEVLSSLMLTEAQFNSVITVTASFEDDRGFAESVTSAATAPVARVNSQGDVAISGTPTVGNTLSADITDMDGVSGEITYKWFADDEEIVGATQSEYIVEATLIGQAVSVQVTYTDDYGFVEDNTSEKTIPVSAAAVDEMGSIAIMGTSPYLVGGELTAQLTDNNGFEETNVTYSWFADGVEVADTNSKTFSPAAYAGAIISVSASYTDNDGFDGSVSGSLETVIYSQLVSSPTELLSAVSGGLADGDVVGLNTGVYADMDEVLLTSGVTLRAVEDQTPVISGEVCIHVAAGAEGAALTGLTFKNIDTKSGSFCETQESAIIYAEGNNFEFTQNTMDGDEADLNNSTYHWLMIKGTGALIERNTFSNRDNAENGSVIKIASSGSDHVVQYNLFSGTSANPNFGNSSLHLINLGSTTGADAADNANFMIQYNRVENFVTGRRLMRVQTSGATIKGNTVVNPNGGISLEDGGFNSVTDNVIIRTTDIASSSDRPAGVLVTPLGHTISNNYIAGIRSGNKEAGGIVFTANPFSQADGGVPNSGNQAVLDAAGDFTLTVTNNTVLNSQQPIVFSTEIGSRAPVGDCDELTADNAPVLYGLTKNAFVINFDGNLIANGLGDQTDADSIESSALTQGLFYPNTLDSDHAFEYDCDLIKHDTSVLSNNFGYMDSRVSGDTSGDWVAIRNLNGNGSFDTDGAIDQDPAANGKEVLEYVTATSTLLETDPAGLQAVAGAKSLYYIQASDVGVGSTWVISND
;
A
#
# COMPACT_ATOMS: atom_id res chain seq x y z
N MET A 1 -17.38 29.91 -52.43
CA MET A 1 -18.76 30.34 -52.04
C MET A 1 -18.99 31.75 -52.58
N ASN A 2 -20.09 32.00 -53.28
CA ASN A 2 -20.40 33.26 -53.98
C ASN A 2 -21.06 34.32 -53.08
N LEU A 3 -21.00 35.58 -53.54
CA LEU A 3 -21.84 36.77 -53.24
C LEU A 3 -21.32 37.79 -52.20
N LYS A 4 -20.90 38.97 -52.71
CA LYS A 4 -21.59 40.29 -52.59
C LYS A 4 -20.80 41.35 -53.38
N HIS A 5 -21.26 41.70 -54.59
CA HIS A 5 -22.08 42.89 -54.90
C HIS A 5 -21.36 44.25 -54.77
N PHE A 6 -20.92 44.72 -55.94
CA PHE A 6 -20.83 46.12 -56.37
C PHE A 6 -21.97 47.02 -55.83
N ALA A 7 -21.63 48.24 -55.42
CA ALA A 7 -22.52 49.39 -55.46
C ALA A 7 -21.78 50.64 -55.96
N LEU A 8 -22.29 51.16 -57.07
CA LEU A 8 -21.93 52.34 -57.84
C LEU A 8 -22.23 53.67 -57.11
N CYS A 9 -21.42 54.72 -57.33
CA CYS A 9 -21.77 56.16 -57.53
C CYS A 9 -20.59 57.04 -57.11
N ALA A 10 -20.24 58.17 -57.73
CA ALA A 10 -20.66 58.85 -58.94
C ALA A 10 -19.60 59.92 -59.27
N ILE A 11 -19.45 60.21 -60.55
CA ILE A 11 -18.65 61.28 -61.13
C ILE A 11 -19.17 62.66 -60.68
N ALA A 12 -18.26 63.60 -60.34
CA ALA A 12 -18.39 65.01 -60.75
C ALA A 12 -17.07 65.79 -60.54
N ALA A 13 -16.41 66.10 -61.66
CA ALA A 13 -15.77 67.39 -61.88
C ALA A 13 -16.83 68.52 -61.63
N ALA A 14 -16.56 69.76 -61.26
CA ALA A 14 -15.46 70.66 -61.55
C ALA A 14 -15.65 71.97 -60.73
N ILE A 15 -14.76 72.95 -60.99
CA ILE A 15 -15.03 74.40 -61.14
C ILE A 15 -14.62 75.36 -59.98
N VAL A 16 -13.60 76.17 -60.34
CA VAL A 16 -13.40 77.62 -60.12
C VAL A 16 -12.68 78.07 -58.85
N GLY A 17 -11.39 78.33 -59.04
CA GLY A 17 -10.73 79.53 -58.51
C GLY A 17 -10.18 80.35 -59.66
N CYS A 18 -10.98 81.26 -60.22
CA CYS A 18 -10.52 82.38 -61.03
C CYS A 18 -10.27 83.53 -60.05
N ASP A 19 -9.03 83.97 -59.87
CA ASP A 19 -8.55 85.23 -60.44
C ASP A 19 -7.30 85.75 -59.69
N THR A 20 -6.28 86.00 -60.50
CA THR A 20 -5.04 86.79 -60.32
C THR A 20 -4.26 86.74 -58.99
N ASP A 21 -3.06 86.16 -59.04
CA ASP A 21 -1.86 87.01 -59.08
C ASP A 21 -0.63 86.27 -59.66
N ALA A 22 -0.19 86.76 -60.81
CA ALA A 22 1.07 86.58 -61.54
C ALA A 22 2.08 85.52 -61.03
N ASN A 23 2.08 84.34 -61.67
CA ASN A 23 3.28 83.73 -62.27
C ASN A 23 2.87 82.53 -63.14
N ASN A 24 3.16 82.63 -64.44
CA ASN A 24 2.90 81.64 -65.46
C ASN A 24 3.86 80.44 -65.32
N ASN A 25 3.47 79.42 -64.57
CA ASN A 25 4.02 78.06 -64.63
C ASN A 25 2.85 77.06 -64.70
N ASP A 26 2.52 76.54 -65.89
CA ASP A 26 1.58 75.42 -66.05
C ASP A 26 2.30 74.15 -65.54
N ASN A 27 1.78 73.51 -64.48
CA ASN A 27 2.35 72.27 -63.95
C ASN A 27 2.01 71.07 -64.86
N GLU A 28 3.01 70.27 -65.25
CA GLU A 28 2.82 69.01 -65.99
C GLU A 28 2.86 67.80 -65.03
N LEU A 29 1.71 67.14 -64.81
CA LEU A 29 1.60 66.03 -63.84
C LEU A 29 2.56 64.86 -64.16
N GLY A 30 3.22 64.33 -63.14
CA GLY A 30 4.04 63.13 -63.26
C GLY A 30 3.25 61.82 -63.25
N SER A 31 3.98 60.70 -63.24
CA SER A 31 3.41 59.35 -63.33
C SER A 31 4.23 58.31 -62.55
N ILE A 32 3.58 57.20 -62.20
CA ILE A 32 4.20 56.04 -61.57
C ILE A 32 3.81 54.75 -62.31
N ALA A 33 4.77 53.86 -62.54
CA ALA A 33 4.54 52.52 -63.10
C ALA A 33 5.26 51.44 -62.29
N LEU A 34 4.67 50.25 -62.22
CA LEU A 34 5.28 49.07 -61.60
C LEU A 34 6.02 48.21 -62.65
N SER A 35 7.13 47.62 -62.22
CA SER A 35 7.90 46.65 -62.99
C SER A 35 8.27 45.45 -62.11
N GLY A 36 8.38 44.27 -62.72
CA GLY A 36 8.56 42.99 -62.02
C GLY A 36 7.41 42.03 -62.30
N THR A 37 7.51 40.80 -61.80
CA THR A 37 6.48 39.76 -61.93
C THR A 37 5.72 39.61 -60.63
N ALA A 38 4.39 39.64 -60.69
CA ALA A 38 3.53 39.40 -59.53
C ALA A 38 3.51 37.90 -59.20
N THR A 39 4.53 37.43 -58.49
CA THR A 39 4.69 36.04 -58.06
C THR A 39 5.35 36.04 -56.68
N SER A 40 4.90 35.19 -55.76
CA SER A 40 5.48 35.12 -54.42
C SER A 40 7.00 34.88 -54.49
N GLY A 41 7.76 35.57 -53.62
CA GLY A 41 9.22 35.59 -53.61
C GLY A 41 9.88 36.52 -54.64
N GLN A 42 9.13 37.09 -55.59
CA GLN A 42 9.65 38.08 -56.55
C GLN A 42 9.50 39.51 -56.03
N THR A 43 10.25 40.45 -56.61
CA THR A 43 10.22 41.87 -56.20
C THR A 43 9.59 42.75 -57.26
N LEU A 44 8.63 43.59 -56.86
CA LEU A 44 8.09 44.68 -57.66
C LEU A 44 8.85 45.98 -57.38
N THR A 45 9.07 46.79 -58.42
CA THR A 45 9.79 48.06 -58.33
C THR A 45 9.00 49.18 -59.00
N THR A 46 8.89 50.32 -58.33
CA THR A 46 8.27 51.54 -58.83
C THR A 46 9.22 52.33 -59.72
N ASN A 47 8.69 52.88 -60.81
CA ASN A 47 9.35 53.85 -61.67
C ASN A 47 8.51 55.13 -61.67
N VAL A 48 9.05 56.21 -61.11
CA VAL A 48 8.36 57.50 -61.00
C VAL A 48 9.06 58.48 -61.93
N SER A 49 8.30 59.24 -62.71
CA SER A 49 8.83 60.25 -63.62
C SER A 49 7.91 61.46 -63.73
N ASP A 50 8.51 62.63 -63.79
CA ASP A 50 7.84 63.92 -63.91
C ASP A 50 8.53 64.77 -64.99
N PRO A 51 7.80 65.43 -65.90
CA PRO A 51 8.39 66.28 -66.95
C PRO A 51 9.22 67.45 -66.42
N ASP A 52 8.86 68.03 -65.28
CA ASP A 52 9.61 69.13 -64.66
C ASP A 52 10.86 68.63 -63.91
N GLY A 53 10.93 67.32 -63.63
CA GLY A 53 12.02 66.66 -62.93
C GLY A 53 11.72 66.45 -61.44
N ILE A 54 12.37 65.44 -60.86
CA ILE A 54 12.25 65.12 -59.43
C ILE A 54 13.66 65.02 -58.83
N SER A 55 14.14 66.10 -58.21
CA SER A 55 15.41 66.11 -57.48
C SER A 55 15.26 65.86 -55.97
N GLY A 56 14.03 65.97 -55.45
CA GLY A 56 13.68 65.71 -54.05
C GLY A 56 13.51 64.22 -53.71
N THR A 57 13.24 63.93 -52.43
CA THR A 57 12.96 62.56 -51.96
C THR A 57 11.53 62.13 -52.30
N VAL A 58 11.38 60.91 -52.83
CA VAL A 58 10.08 60.28 -53.07
C VAL A 58 9.72 59.37 -51.89
N SER A 59 8.50 59.51 -51.37
CA SER A 59 7.93 58.59 -50.35
C SER A 59 7.00 57.59 -51.02
N TYR A 60 7.15 56.31 -50.66
CA TYR A 60 6.36 55.22 -51.23
C TYR A 60 5.43 54.59 -50.21
N PHE A 61 4.28 54.10 -50.68
CA PHE A 61 3.37 53.25 -49.91
C PHE A 61 2.86 52.14 -50.83
N TRP A 62 2.95 50.88 -50.39
CA TRP A 62 2.44 49.74 -51.15
C TRP A 62 1.09 49.27 -50.62
N TYR A 63 0.26 48.76 -51.52
CA TYR A 63 -1.07 48.27 -51.20
C TYR A 63 -1.32 46.91 -51.83
N ALA A 64 -1.99 46.03 -51.10
CA ALA A 64 -2.53 44.77 -51.61
C ALA A 64 -4.06 44.87 -51.61
N ASP A 65 -4.68 44.72 -52.78
CA ASP A 65 -6.13 44.92 -52.99
C ASP A 65 -6.69 46.21 -52.35
N ASN A 66 -5.94 47.31 -52.51
CA ASN A 66 -6.22 48.66 -51.98
C ASN A 66 -6.06 48.85 -50.46
N GLU A 67 -5.65 47.82 -49.71
CA GLU A 67 -5.27 47.94 -48.30
C GLU A 67 -3.77 48.18 -48.16
N VAL A 68 -3.38 49.08 -47.25
CA VAL A 68 -1.96 49.44 -47.10
C VAL A 68 -1.16 48.31 -46.47
N ILE A 69 -0.01 47.99 -47.06
CA ILE A 69 0.93 47.03 -46.51
C ILE A 69 1.82 47.79 -45.52
N GLU A 70 1.60 47.57 -44.22
CA GLU A 70 2.35 48.29 -43.19
C GLU A 70 3.87 48.06 -43.32
N GLY A 71 4.64 49.15 -43.21
CA GLY A 71 6.10 49.11 -43.29
C GLY A 71 6.69 49.06 -44.71
N ALA A 72 5.89 48.77 -45.74
CA ALA A 72 6.32 48.76 -47.13
C ALA A 72 6.40 50.20 -47.69
N ASN A 73 7.51 50.89 -47.39
CA ASN A 73 7.72 52.30 -47.77
C ASN A 73 8.92 52.54 -48.71
N SER A 74 9.45 51.48 -49.30
CA SER A 74 10.61 51.54 -50.21
C SER A 74 10.18 51.61 -51.68
N ALA A 75 11.08 52.04 -52.56
CA ALA A 75 10.83 52.07 -54.01
C ALA A 75 10.58 50.68 -54.62
N SER A 76 10.96 49.62 -53.91
CA SER A 76 10.72 48.21 -54.27
C SER A 76 10.06 47.46 -53.11
N PHE A 77 9.27 46.44 -53.44
CA PHE A 77 8.58 45.57 -52.49
C PHE A 77 8.73 44.11 -52.90
N ALA A 78 9.27 43.27 -52.00
CA ALA A 78 9.36 41.83 -52.19
C ALA A 78 8.03 41.19 -51.79
N LEU A 79 7.43 40.43 -52.71
CA LEU A 79 6.18 39.72 -52.50
C LEU A 79 6.41 38.52 -51.61
N THR A 80 5.54 38.36 -50.62
CA THR A 80 5.49 37.20 -49.73
C THR A 80 4.22 36.41 -49.98
N ASP A 81 4.08 35.26 -49.32
CA ASP A 81 2.90 34.40 -49.48
C ASP A 81 1.60 35.10 -49.03
N ASP A 82 1.69 36.08 -48.10
CA ASP A 82 0.56 36.92 -47.67
C ASP A 82 -0.09 37.72 -48.82
N GLN A 83 0.61 37.90 -49.93
CA GLN A 83 0.09 38.62 -51.09
C GLN A 83 -0.47 37.73 -52.19
N ILE A 84 -0.38 36.39 -52.09
CA ILE A 84 -0.89 35.48 -53.12
C ILE A 84 -2.38 35.72 -53.37
N GLY A 85 -2.76 35.81 -54.64
CA GLY A 85 -4.13 36.09 -55.07
C GLY A 85 -4.56 37.55 -54.97
N LEU A 86 -3.69 38.46 -54.50
CA LEU A 86 -3.99 39.89 -54.40
C LEU A 86 -3.28 40.68 -55.50
N ALA A 87 -3.96 41.70 -56.05
CA ALA A 87 -3.34 42.66 -56.95
C ALA A 87 -2.58 43.74 -56.15
N ILE A 88 -1.40 44.14 -56.62
CA ILE A 88 -0.52 45.08 -55.91
C ILE A 88 -0.51 46.44 -56.61
N THR A 89 -0.62 47.52 -55.83
CA THR A 89 -0.41 48.91 -56.31
C THR A 89 0.62 49.61 -55.43
N ALA A 90 1.24 50.67 -55.95
CA ALA A 90 2.11 51.55 -55.17
C ALA A 90 1.74 53.01 -55.36
N GLN A 91 1.82 53.79 -54.28
CA GLN A 91 1.67 55.24 -54.26
C GLN A 91 3.03 55.90 -54.12
N ALA A 92 3.33 56.90 -54.96
CA ALA A 92 4.49 57.77 -54.80
C ALA A 92 4.05 59.20 -54.49
N LYS A 93 4.66 59.81 -53.48
CA LYS A 93 4.48 61.22 -53.10
C LYS A 93 5.81 61.95 -53.16
N TYR A 94 5.86 63.09 -53.83
CA TYR A 94 7.08 63.90 -53.98
C TYR A 94 6.74 65.37 -54.26
N THR A 95 7.76 66.23 -54.17
CA THR A 95 7.72 67.60 -54.69
C THR A 95 8.56 67.64 -55.96
N ASP A 96 8.01 68.09 -57.07
CA ASP A 96 8.75 68.26 -58.33
C ASP A 96 9.74 69.45 -58.26
N ASP A 97 10.57 69.58 -59.30
CA ASP A 97 11.55 70.67 -59.42
C ASP A 97 10.88 72.02 -59.76
N GLY A 98 9.60 72.02 -60.14
CA GLY A 98 8.72 73.19 -60.26
C GLY A 98 8.19 73.70 -58.91
N GLY A 99 8.38 72.94 -57.84
CA GLY A 99 7.96 73.25 -56.47
C GLY A 99 6.53 72.84 -56.11
N VAL A 100 5.87 71.98 -56.91
CA VAL A 100 4.50 71.49 -56.67
C VAL A 100 4.54 70.11 -56.01
N ASN A 101 3.62 69.85 -55.06
CA ASN A 101 3.50 68.54 -54.40
C ASN A 101 2.57 67.63 -55.18
N GLU A 102 3.05 66.46 -55.58
CA GLU A 102 2.31 65.46 -56.34
C GLU A 102 2.14 64.13 -55.57
N SER A 103 1.07 63.39 -55.90
CA SER A 103 0.76 62.08 -55.33
C SER A 103 0.01 61.22 -56.33
N HIS A 104 0.64 60.14 -56.79
CA HIS A 104 0.08 59.24 -57.81
C HIS A 104 0.10 57.78 -57.33
N ILE A 105 -0.90 57.01 -57.76
CA ILE A 105 -1.00 55.56 -57.51
C ILE A 105 -0.85 54.85 -58.85
N SER A 106 -0.08 53.76 -58.89
CA SER A 106 0.11 52.95 -60.10
C SER A 106 -1.15 52.19 -60.47
N ASP A 107 -1.22 51.72 -61.72
CA ASP A 107 -2.16 50.67 -62.07
C ASP A 107 -1.86 49.37 -61.26
N PRO A 108 -2.88 48.56 -60.94
CA PRO A 108 -2.68 47.30 -60.24
C PRO A 108 -1.95 46.27 -61.09
N THR A 109 -1.12 45.43 -60.45
CA THR A 109 -0.59 44.21 -61.08
C THR A 109 -1.70 43.20 -61.36
N SER A 110 -1.40 42.13 -62.10
CA SER A 110 -2.18 40.90 -61.97
C SER A 110 -2.07 40.36 -60.54
N ASP A 111 -3.02 39.50 -60.15
CA ASP A 111 -2.96 38.79 -58.88
C ASP A 111 -1.63 38.04 -58.74
N VAL A 112 -1.03 38.09 -57.54
CA VAL A 112 0.25 37.43 -57.27
C VAL A 112 0.08 35.91 -57.37
N ALA A 113 0.86 35.28 -58.24
CA ALA A 113 0.87 33.83 -58.43
C ALA A 113 1.72 33.09 -57.37
N ALA A 114 1.33 31.87 -57.02
CA ALA A 114 2.11 30.94 -56.20
C ALA A 114 3.18 30.18 -57.04
N ILE A 115 4.15 29.56 -56.36
CA ILE A 115 5.16 28.67 -56.94
C ILE A 115 4.95 27.26 -56.38
N ALA A 116 5.00 26.24 -57.25
CA ALA A 116 4.90 24.82 -56.90
C ALA A 116 6.21 24.27 -56.33
N PHE A 117 6.11 23.35 -55.36
CA PHE A 117 7.23 22.60 -54.79
C PHE A 117 7.03 21.10 -55.07
N PRO A 118 8.11 20.34 -55.33
CA PRO A 118 7.99 18.92 -55.63
C PRO A 118 7.80 18.09 -54.34
N ALA A 119 6.79 17.22 -54.34
CA ALA A 119 6.60 16.21 -53.29
C ALA A 119 7.52 14.99 -53.47
N SER A 120 7.67 14.18 -52.42
CA SER A 120 8.33 12.87 -52.49
C SER A 120 7.62 11.84 -51.59
N VAL A 121 7.78 10.55 -51.92
CA VAL A 121 7.27 9.43 -51.09
C VAL A 121 8.33 8.34 -50.93
N THR A 122 8.48 7.85 -49.71
CA THR A 122 9.39 6.75 -49.36
C THR A 122 8.64 5.61 -48.67
N ILE A 123 9.14 4.38 -48.81
CA ILE A 123 8.63 3.22 -48.07
C ILE A 123 9.61 2.87 -46.96
N THR A 124 9.10 2.69 -45.75
CA THR A 124 9.81 2.13 -44.60
C THR A 124 9.18 0.81 -44.18
N GLY A 125 9.97 -0.06 -43.53
CA GLY A 125 9.55 -1.41 -43.13
C GLY A 125 10.32 -2.50 -43.87
N ASP A 126 10.26 -3.71 -43.35
CA ASP A 126 10.93 -4.87 -43.94
C ASP A 126 10.04 -5.52 -45.00
N ALA A 127 10.61 -5.88 -46.14
CA ALA A 127 9.93 -6.62 -47.19
C ALA A 127 9.83 -8.12 -46.81
N LEU A 128 9.11 -8.42 -45.73
CA LEU A 128 8.88 -9.76 -45.20
C LEU A 128 7.38 -10.01 -45.04
N ILE A 129 6.90 -11.20 -45.38
CA ILE A 129 5.51 -11.60 -45.12
C ILE A 129 5.20 -11.44 -43.62
N GLY A 130 4.03 -10.89 -43.31
CA GLY A 130 3.61 -10.54 -41.95
C GLY A 130 4.16 -9.21 -41.42
N SER A 131 5.05 -8.54 -42.16
CA SER A 131 5.52 -7.19 -41.83
C SER A 131 4.65 -6.11 -42.48
N GLU A 132 4.56 -4.97 -41.81
CA GLU A 132 3.87 -3.79 -42.32
C GLU A 132 4.87 -2.84 -43.00
N LEU A 133 4.55 -2.42 -44.22
CA LEU A 133 5.23 -1.33 -44.91
C LEU A 133 4.48 -0.02 -44.67
N THR A 134 5.20 1.09 -44.52
CA THR A 134 4.63 2.42 -44.33
C THR A 134 5.12 3.38 -45.41
N ALA A 135 4.19 4.10 -46.03
CA ALA A 135 4.46 5.17 -46.97
C ALA A 135 4.60 6.51 -46.24
N ASN A 136 5.74 7.18 -46.40
CA ASN A 136 6.01 8.49 -45.81
C ASN A 136 6.10 9.54 -46.93
N VAL A 137 5.18 10.50 -46.92
CA VAL A 137 5.10 11.60 -47.91
C VAL A 137 5.71 12.87 -47.31
N GLU A 138 6.55 13.55 -48.09
CA GLU A 138 7.15 14.84 -47.74
C GLU A 138 6.87 15.88 -48.83
N ASP A 139 6.45 17.08 -48.42
CA ASP A 139 6.35 18.27 -49.28
C ASP A 139 6.81 19.51 -48.48
N GLU A 140 7.58 20.39 -49.11
CA GLU A 140 8.18 21.56 -48.44
C GLU A 140 7.14 22.64 -48.08
N ASN A 141 6.01 22.68 -48.78
CA ASN A 141 5.00 23.73 -48.63
C ASN A 141 3.78 23.30 -47.80
N GLY A 142 3.71 22.03 -47.41
CA GLY A 142 2.66 21.48 -46.55
C GLY A 142 1.49 20.87 -47.33
N PHE A 143 0.77 19.96 -46.68
CA PHE A 143 -0.43 19.32 -47.20
C PHE A 143 -1.27 18.74 -46.05
N ASP A 144 -2.57 18.51 -46.29
CA ASP A 144 -3.41 17.76 -45.38
C ASP A 144 -3.19 16.25 -45.56
N SER A 145 -2.47 15.64 -44.60
CA SER A 145 -2.19 14.20 -44.59
C SER A 145 -3.43 13.31 -44.67
N LEU A 146 -4.61 13.79 -44.27
CA LEU A 146 -5.87 13.04 -44.32
C LEU A 146 -6.47 12.97 -45.73
N THR A 147 -5.96 13.77 -46.67
CA THR A 147 -6.44 13.83 -48.06
C THR A 147 -5.60 13.01 -49.03
N VAL A 148 -4.47 12.45 -48.56
CA VAL A 148 -3.59 11.64 -49.40
C VAL A 148 -4.26 10.33 -49.76
N VAL A 149 -4.32 10.03 -51.05
CA VAL A 149 -4.77 8.75 -51.57
C VAL A 149 -3.54 7.93 -51.95
N TYR A 150 -3.43 6.73 -51.35
CA TYR A 150 -2.36 5.79 -51.63
C TYR A 150 -2.83 4.72 -52.63
N GLU A 151 -1.93 4.29 -53.51
CA GLU A 151 -2.12 3.14 -54.39
C GLU A 151 -0.87 2.26 -54.29
N TRP A 152 -0.99 1.13 -53.61
CA TRP A 152 0.09 0.14 -53.48
C TRP A 152 0.12 -0.80 -54.68
N LEU A 153 1.32 -1.13 -55.15
CA LEU A 153 1.54 -2.03 -56.28
C LEU A 153 2.54 -3.12 -55.93
N ALA A 154 2.27 -4.34 -56.40
CA ALA A 154 3.19 -5.47 -56.39
C ALA A 154 3.59 -5.80 -57.84
N ASN A 155 4.90 -5.71 -58.15
CA ASN A 155 5.42 -5.86 -59.52
C ASN A 155 4.64 -5.04 -60.56
N ASP A 156 4.42 -3.74 -60.27
CA ASP A 156 3.66 -2.80 -61.10
C ASP A 156 2.16 -3.13 -61.29
N VAL A 157 1.60 -4.06 -60.50
CA VAL A 157 0.17 -4.39 -60.48
C VAL A 157 -0.47 -3.89 -59.19
N VAL A 158 -1.55 -3.12 -59.31
CA VAL A 158 -2.28 -2.57 -58.15
C VAL A 158 -2.76 -3.67 -57.21
N ILE A 159 -2.54 -3.48 -55.92
CA ILE A 159 -3.08 -4.30 -54.84
C ILE A 159 -4.45 -3.74 -54.49
N GLU A 160 -5.50 -4.41 -54.97
CA GLU A 160 -6.89 -3.96 -54.83
C GLU A 160 -7.30 -3.74 -53.36
N GLY A 161 -7.86 -2.57 -53.06
CA GLY A 161 -8.38 -2.21 -51.74
C GLY A 161 -7.39 -1.52 -50.79
N GLU A 162 -6.11 -1.47 -51.15
CA GLU A 162 -5.05 -0.92 -50.30
C GLU A 162 -4.83 0.57 -50.59
N VAL A 163 -5.55 1.42 -49.83
CA VAL A 163 -5.57 2.88 -50.02
C VAL A 163 -5.05 3.68 -48.82
N LEU A 164 -4.55 2.99 -47.80
CA LEU A 164 -4.00 3.60 -46.58
C LEU A 164 -2.49 3.82 -46.71
N SER A 165 -1.93 4.62 -45.79
CA SER A 165 -0.49 4.88 -45.70
C SER A 165 0.32 3.66 -45.24
N SER A 166 -0.32 2.55 -44.89
CA SER A 166 0.35 1.29 -44.55
C SER A 166 -0.20 0.11 -45.34
N LEU A 167 0.65 -0.90 -45.52
CA LEU A 167 0.35 -2.15 -46.22
C LEU A 167 0.92 -3.33 -45.44
N MET A 168 0.07 -4.25 -44.99
CA MET A 168 0.50 -5.52 -44.43
C MET A 168 0.86 -6.50 -45.55
N LEU A 169 2.08 -7.04 -45.54
CA LEU A 169 2.53 -8.00 -46.55
C LEU A 169 1.97 -9.39 -46.27
N THR A 170 1.35 -9.99 -47.27
CA THR A 170 0.78 -11.33 -47.18
C THR A 170 1.46 -12.28 -48.14
N GLU A 171 1.07 -13.55 -48.10
CA GLU A 171 1.57 -14.55 -49.03
C GLU A 171 1.31 -14.23 -50.51
N ALA A 172 0.29 -13.45 -50.82
CA ALA A 172 0.03 -13.02 -52.19
C ALA A 172 1.15 -12.14 -52.77
N GLN A 173 1.94 -11.48 -51.92
CA GLN A 173 3.05 -10.62 -52.31
C GLN A 173 4.41 -11.35 -52.33
N PHE A 174 4.48 -12.65 -52.01
CA PHE A 174 5.74 -13.38 -51.99
C PHE A 174 6.53 -13.19 -53.29
N ASN A 175 7.83 -12.88 -53.16
CA ASN A 175 8.76 -12.64 -54.26
C ASN A 175 8.38 -11.46 -55.19
N SER A 176 7.47 -10.58 -54.76
CA SER A 176 7.12 -9.35 -55.46
C SER A 176 7.90 -8.16 -54.90
N VAL A 177 8.22 -7.17 -55.73
CA VAL A 177 8.68 -5.86 -55.24
C VAL A 177 7.48 -4.95 -55.03
N ILE A 178 7.54 -4.09 -54.01
CA ILE A 178 6.45 -3.20 -53.65
C ILE A 178 6.79 -1.75 -53.98
N THR A 179 5.84 -1.03 -54.55
CA THR A 179 5.88 0.43 -54.75
C THR A 179 4.57 1.05 -54.27
N VAL A 180 4.58 2.33 -53.93
CA VAL A 180 3.37 3.09 -53.59
C VAL A 180 3.33 4.40 -54.36
N THR A 181 2.15 4.73 -54.90
CA THR A 181 1.87 6.06 -55.45
C THR A 181 1.01 6.84 -54.48
N ALA A 182 1.45 8.04 -54.10
CA ALA A 182 0.71 8.97 -53.25
C ALA A 182 0.21 10.15 -54.10
N SER A 183 -1.09 10.45 -54.02
CA SER A 183 -1.71 11.58 -54.74
C SER A 183 -2.50 12.47 -53.78
N PHE A 184 -2.28 13.78 -53.83
CA PHE A 184 -2.89 14.78 -52.95
C PHE A 184 -2.88 16.18 -53.58
N GLU A 185 -3.55 17.15 -52.94
CA GLU A 185 -3.43 18.58 -53.24
C GLU A 185 -2.65 19.24 -52.10
N ASP A 186 -1.62 20.02 -52.41
CA ASP A 186 -0.81 20.73 -51.42
C ASP A 186 -1.54 21.96 -50.85
N ASP A 187 -0.97 22.59 -49.81
CA ASP A 187 -1.58 23.77 -49.17
C ASP A 187 -1.67 25.00 -50.10
N ARG A 188 -1.02 24.94 -51.27
CA ARG A 188 -1.02 25.97 -52.32
C ARG A 188 -1.97 25.65 -53.48
N GLY A 189 -2.68 24.53 -53.44
CA GLY A 189 -3.66 24.12 -54.44
C GLY A 189 -3.06 23.43 -55.67
N PHE A 190 -1.82 22.93 -55.61
CA PHE A 190 -1.22 22.12 -56.66
C PHE A 190 -1.51 20.64 -56.44
N ALA A 191 -1.95 19.94 -57.49
CA ALA A 191 -2.16 18.50 -57.46
C ALA A 191 -0.83 17.77 -57.67
N GLU A 192 -0.44 16.97 -56.68
CA GLU A 192 0.78 16.17 -56.66
C GLU A 192 0.46 14.68 -56.85
N SER A 193 1.35 13.96 -57.53
CA SER A 193 1.26 12.50 -57.71
C SER A 193 2.65 11.92 -57.86
N VAL A 194 3.11 11.20 -56.84
CA VAL A 194 4.50 10.74 -56.71
C VAL A 194 4.55 9.25 -56.39
N THR A 195 5.50 8.54 -57.00
CA THR A 195 5.70 7.09 -56.79
C THR A 195 7.03 6.82 -56.09
N SER A 196 7.03 5.91 -55.13
CA SER A 196 8.23 5.54 -54.38
C SER A 196 9.22 4.71 -55.21
N ALA A 197 10.45 4.58 -54.70
CA ALA A 197 11.33 3.52 -55.17
C ALA A 197 10.79 2.13 -54.76
N ALA A 198 11.07 1.11 -55.57
CA ALA A 198 10.69 -0.27 -55.28
C ALA A 198 11.46 -0.84 -54.08
N THR A 199 10.77 -1.61 -53.24
CA THR A 199 11.40 -2.39 -52.16
C THR A 199 12.29 -3.50 -52.72
N ALA A 200 13.05 -4.16 -51.83
CA ALA A 200 13.54 -5.51 -52.13
C ALA A 200 12.35 -6.47 -52.37
N PRO A 201 12.54 -7.58 -53.11
CA PRO A 201 11.53 -8.61 -53.24
C PRO A 201 11.09 -9.13 -51.87
N VAL A 202 9.78 -9.25 -51.67
CA VAL A 202 9.21 -9.73 -50.41
C VAL A 202 9.66 -11.17 -50.16
N ALA A 203 10.31 -11.39 -49.03
CA ALA A 203 10.77 -12.70 -48.59
C ALA A 203 9.89 -13.24 -47.44
N ARG A 204 10.20 -14.45 -46.99
CA ARG A 204 9.67 -15.06 -45.76
C ARG A 204 10.83 -15.52 -44.89
N VAL A 205 10.56 -15.66 -43.61
CA VAL A 205 11.50 -16.20 -42.62
C VAL A 205 11.09 -17.64 -42.32
N ASN A 206 12.06 -18.48 -42.06
CA ASN A 206 11.85 -19.88 -41.68
C ASN A 206 11.42 -20.00 -40.22
N SER A 207 10.43 -20.85 -39.94
CA SER A 207 10.07 -21.31 -38.61
C SER A 207 10.71 -22.67 -38.36
N GLN A 208 11.76 -22.72 -37.53
CA GLN A 208 12.45 -23.97 -37.24
C GLN A 208 11.51 -24.99 -36.59
N GLY A 209 11.51 -26.23 -37.08
CA GLY A 209 10.72 -27.32 -36.50
C GLY A 209 11.31 -27.87 -35.20
N ASP A 210 10.51 -28.68 -34.49
CA ASP A 210 10.90 -29.35 -33.26
C ASP A 210 10.71 -30.87 -33.35
N VAL A 211 11.54 -31.62 -32.61
CA VAL A 211 11.53 -33.09 -32.59
C VAL A 211 11.49 -33.58 -31.15
N ALA A 212 10.49 -34.39 -30.83
CA ALA A 212 10.37 -35.07 -29.56
C ALA A 212 10.47 -36.60 -29.74
N ILE A 213 10.86 -37.30 -28.67
CA ILE A 213 10.76 -38.76 -28.62
C ILE A 213 9.55 -39.14 -27.77
N SER A 214 8.65 -39.96 -28.31
CA SER A 214 7.60 -40.65 -27.56
C SER A 214 7.99 -42.12 -27.29
N GLY A 215 7.44 -42.68 -26.21
CA GLY A 215 7.77 -44.02 -25.73
C GLY A 215 8.88 -44.05 -24.67
N THR A 216 9.01 -45.18 -23.98
CA THR A 216 9.94 -45.31 -22.84
C THR A 216 11.25 -45.97 -23.26
N PRO A 217 12.41 -45.46 -22.79
CA PRO A 217 13.71 -46.05 -23.08
C PRO A 217 13.94 -47.34 -22.27
N THR A 218 12.96 -48.25 -22.23
CA THR A 218 13.04 -49.55 -21.56
C THR A 218 13.36 -50.63 -22.59
N VAL A 219 14.26 -51.56 -22.27
CA VAL A 219 14.66 -52.64 -23.18
C VAL A 219 13.46 -53.37 -23.76
N GLY A 220 13.35 -53.38 -25.09
CA GLY A 220 12.28 -54.03 -25.85
C GLY A 220 11.09 -53.13 -26.22
N ASN A 221 11.00 -51.92 -25.66
CA ASN A 221 9.98 -50.93 -26.03
C ASN A 221 10.38 -50.20 -27.33
N THR A 222 9.40 -49.59 -27.99
CA THR A 222 9.60 -48.77 -29.19
C THR A 222 9.57 -47.30 -28.81
N LEU A 223 10.60 -46.56 -29.21
CA LEU A 223 10.65 -45.11 -29.23
C LEU A 223 10.18 -44.60 -30.60
N SER A 224 9.41 -43.53 -30.64
CA SER A 224 8.97 -42.86 -31.87
C SER A 224 9.52 -41.44 -31.92
N ALA A 225 9.91 -40.98 -33.11
CA ALA A 225 10.31 -39.61 -33.37
C ALA A 225 9.11 -38.81 -33.88
N ASP A 226 8.64 -37.85 -33.09
CA ASP A 226 7.51 -36.99 -33.40
C ASP A 226 8.01 -35.60 -33.81
N ILE A 227 7.56 -35.11 -34.97
CA ILE A 227 8.01 -33.85 -35.56
C ILE A 227 6.84 -32.85 -35.51
N THR A 228 7.10 -31.64 -35.03
CA THR A 228 6.15 -30.53 -35.06
C THR A 228 6.77 -29.33 -35.78
N ASP A 229 6.11 -28.84 -36.82
CA ASP A 229 6.56 -27.70 -37.61
C ASP A 229 5.37 -26.85 -38.07
N MET A 230 5.45 -25.53 -37.88
CA MET A 230 4.43 -24.57 -38.27
C MET A 230 4.42 -24.34 -39.79
N ASP A 231 5.58 -24.43 -40.43
CA ASP A 231 5.76 -24.26 -41.87
C ASP A 231 5.48 -25.58 -42.62
N GLY A 232 5.04 -26.61 -41.88
CA GLY A 232 4.65 -27.92 -42.39
C GLY A 232 5.84 -28.87 -42.56
N VAL A 233 5.57 -30.17 -42.41
CA VAL A 233 6.59 -31.21 -42.60
C VAL A 233 6.36 -31.87 -43.95
N SER A 234 7.16 -31.54 -44.95
CA SER A 234 7.14 -32.23 -46.24
C SER A 234 8.53 -32.74 -46.66
N GLY A 235 8.65 -33.13 -47.93
CA GLY A 235 9.88 -33.73 -48.45
C GLY A 235 10.18 -35.16 -47.97
N GLU A 236 11.43 -35.57 -48.14
CA GLU A 236 11.96 -36.84 -47.65
C GLU A 236 12.51 -36.64 -46.23
N ILE A 237 11.92 -37.32 -45.26
CA ILE A 237 12.34 -37.25 -43.85
C ILE A 237 13.39 -38.32 -43.58
N THR A 238 14.51 -37.93 -42.98
CA THR A 238 15.59 -38.85 -42.59
C THR A 238 15.81 -38.81 -41.09
N TYR A 239 15.99 -40.00 -40.48
CA TYR A 239 16.16 -40.17 -39.04
C TYR A 239 17.54 -40.76 -38.74
N LYS A 240 18.16 -40.34 -37.63
CA LYS A 240 19.34 -40.97 -37.04
C LYS A 240 19.20 -40.99 -35.53
N TRP A 241 19.24 -42.19 -34.95
CA TRP A 241 19.18 -42.36 -33.51
C TRP A 241 20.59 -42.40 -32.90
N PHE A 242 20.72 -41.87 -31.68
CA PHE A 242 21.98 -41.79 -30.94
C PHE A 242 21.79 -42.36 -29.54
N ALA A 243 22.85 -42.94 -28.97
CA ALA A 243 22.96 -43.30 -27.57
C ALA A 243 24.19 -42.60 -26.99
N ASP A 244 24.01 -41.77 -25.95
CA ASP A 244 25.08 -40.94 -25.36
C ASP A 244 25.93 -40.19 -26.41
N ASP A 245 25.25 -39.60 -27.41
CA ASP A 245 25.84 -38.88 -28.54
C ASP A 245 26.58 -39.76 -29.59
N GLU A 246 26.61 -41.09 -29.41
CA GLU A 246 27.12 -42.03 -30.42
C GLU A 246 25.99 -42.53 -31.33
N GLU A 247 26.17 -42.45 -32.65
CA GLU A 247 25.19 -42.91 -33.64
C GLU A 247 24.91 -44.42 -33.52
N ILE A 248 23.63 -44.78 -33.39
CA ILE A 248 23.17 -46.17 -33.41
C ILE A 248 23.08 -46.63 -34.88
N VAL A 249 24.14 -47.28 -35.35
CA VAL A 249 24.28 -47.68 -36.76
C VAL A 249 23.09 -48.50 -37.25
N GLY A 250 22.40 -47.98 -38.28
CA GLY A 250 21.28 -48.64 -38.95
C GLY A 250 19.89 -48.30 -38.39
N ALA A 251 19.81 -47.52 -37.31
CA ALA A 251 18.56 -46.96 -36.80
C ALA A 251 18.19 -45.71 -37.60
N THR A 252 17.46 -45.90 -38.70
CA THR A 252 17.08 -44.81 -39.63
C THR A 252 15.57 -44.70 -39.89
N GLN A 253 14.77 -45.36 -39.07
CA GLN A 253 13.31 -45.30 -39.14
C GLN A 253 12.78 -44.26 -38.14
N SER A 254 11.53 -43.83 -38.32
CA SER A 254 10.83 -42.98 -37.34
C SER A 254 10.61 -43.69 -35.99
N GLU A 255 10.70 -45.01 -35.98
CA GLU A 255 10.57 -45.86 -34.80
C GLU A 255 11.89 -46.60 -34.50
N TYR A 256 12.26 -46.72 -33.23
CA TYR A 256 13.43 -47.45 -32.76
C TYR A 256 13.10 -48.37 -31.58
N ILE A 257 13.39 -49.68 -31.70
CA ILE A 257 13.22 -50.64 -30.60
C ILE A 257 14.47 -50.59 -29.72
N VAL A 258 14.28 -50.31 -28.43
CA VAL A 258 15.36 -50.16 -27.46
C VAL A 258 16.08 -51.48 -27.20
N GLU A 259 17.38 -51.52 -27.44
CA GLU A 259 18.20 -52.72 -27.26
C GLU A 259 18.78 -52.85 -25.84
N ALA A 260 18.96 -54.10 -25.39
CA ALA A 260 19.57 -54.40 -24.08
C ALA A 260 21.01 -53.88 -23.91
N THR A 261 21.71 -53.61 -25.01
CA THR A 261 23.06 -53.05 -25.04
C THR A 261 23.10 -51.58 -24.63
N LEU A 262 21.95 -50.88 -24.68
CA LEU A 262 21.86 -49.45 -24.38
C LEU A 262 21.62 -49.15 -22.90
N ILE A 263 21.45 -50.17 -22.04
CA ILE A 263 21.18 -49.96 -20.60
C ILE A 263 22.17 -48.96 -19.99
N GLY A 264 21.62 -47.92 -19.36
CA GLY A 264 22.36 -46.83 -18.73
C GLY A 264 22.77 -45.69 -19.65
N GLN A 265 22.45 -45.75 -20.95
CA GLN A 265 22.72 -44.69 -21.94
C GLN A 265 21.43 -43.94 -22.26
N ALA A 266 21.52 -42.63 -22.51
CA ALA A 266 20.39 -41.81 -22.94
C ALA A 266 20.26 -41.82 -24.46
N VAL A 267 19.03 -41.87 -24.98
CA VAL A 267 18.76 -41.95 -26.42
C VAL A 267 18.32 -40.57 -26.95
N SER A 268 18.73 -40.18 -28.15
CA SER A 268 18.17 -39.03 -28.87
C SER A 268 18.00 -39.36 -30.35
N VAL A 269 17.24 -38.54 -31.08
CA VAL A 269 17.04 -38.69 -32.53
C VAL A 269 17.28 -37.37 -33.24
N GLN A 270 18.08 -37.40 -34.30
CA GLN A 270 18.23 -36.32 -35.26
C GLN A 270 17.31 -36.59 -36.45
N VAL A 271 16.57 -35.57 -36.86
CA VAL A 271 15.65 -35.61 -37.99
C VAL A 271 15.97 -34.47 -38.95
N THR A 272 16.12 -34.81 -40.23
CA THR A 272 16.36 -33.83 -41.30
C THR A 272 15.26 -33.95 -42.35
N TYR A 273 14.66 -32.83 -42.76
CA TYR A 273 13.61 -32.75 -43.79
C TYR A 273 13.60 -31.39 -44.52
N THR A 274 12.66 -31.17 -45.42
CA THR A 274 12.43 -29.86 -46.07
C THR A 274 10.97 -29.48 -45.89
N ASP A 275 10.69 -28.32 -45.33
CA ASP A 275 9.33 -27.86 -45.02
C ASP A 275 8.51 -27.51 -46.30
N ASP A 276 7.25 -27.10 -46.13
CA ASP A 276 6.38 -26.71 -47.26
C ASP A 276 6.83 -25.42 -47.95
N TYR A 277 7.74 -24.66 -47.33
CA TYR A 277 8.30 -23.41 -47.83
C TYR A 277 9.69 -23.55 -48.45
N GLY A 278 10.25 -24.76 -48.47
CA GLY A 278 11.51 -25.11 -49.11
C GLY A 278 12.75 -24.86 -48.25
N PHE A 279 12.60 -24.61 -46.95
CA PHE A 279 13.69 -24.54 -46.00
C PHE A 279 14.12 -25.93 -45.54
N VAL A 280 15.43 -26.14 -45.37
CA VAL A 280 15.99 -27.41 -44.91
C VAL A 280 16.10 -27.36 -43.39
N GLU A 281 15.49 -28.34 -42.74
CA GLU A 281 15.43 -28.51 -41.29
C GLU A 281 16.39 -29.62 -40.84
N ASP A 282 17.11 -29.42 -39.75
CA ASP A 282 18.00 -30.41 -39.11
C ASP A 282 17.88 -30.27 -37.59
N ASN A 283 16.96 -31.03 -37.00
CA ASN A 283 16.52 -30.89 -35.62
C ASN A 283 16.89 -32.15 -34.84
N THR A 284 17.38 -31.97 -33.60
CA THR A 284 17.74 -33.08 -32.71
C THR A 284 16.90 -33.00 -31.46
N SER A 285 16.29 -34.12 -31.08
CA SER A 285 15.49 -34.19 -29.87
C SER A 285 16.33 -33.99 -28.62
N GLU A 286 15.66 -33.57 -27.53
CA GLU A 286 16.20 -33.77 -26.19
C GLU A 286 16.49 -35.26 -25.95
N LYS A 287 17.45 -35.53 -25.06
CA LYS A 287 17.82 -36.89 -24.69
C LYS A 287 16.76 -37.49 -23.78
N THR A 288 16.41 -38.76 -23.99
CA THR A 288 15.62 -39.54 -23.04
C THR A 288 16.38 -39.69 -21.71
N ILE A 289 15.69 -40.11 -20.66
CA ILE A 289 16.37 -40.69 -19.50
C ILE A 289 17.23 -41.92 -19.91
N PRO A 290 18.22 -42.33 -19.10
CA PRO A 290 19.01 -43.52 -19.36
C PRO A 290 18.18 -44.79 -19.49
N VAL A 291 18.54 -45.66 -20.44
CA VAL A 291 17.80 -46.89 -20.73
C VAL A 291 17.78 -47.83 -19.52
N SER A 292 16.61 -48.37 -19.19
CA SER A 292 16.41 -49.28 -18.06
C SER A 292 16.16 -50.73 -18.53
N ALA A 293 16.51 -51.70 -17.68
CA ALA A 293 16.31 -53.12 -18.00
C ALA A 293 14.84 -53.57 -17.87
N ALA A 294 14.05 -52.84 -17.10
CA ALA A 294 12.63 -53.06 -16.86
C ALA A 294 12.02 -51.74 -16.37
N ALA A 295 10.74 -51.54 -16.66
CA ALA A 295 9.99 -50.37 -16.23
C ALA A 295 10.04 -50.20 -14.69
N VAL A 296 10.30 -48.98 -14.24
CA VAL A 296 10.34 -48.59 -12.83
C VAL A 296 9.46 -47.35 -12.67
N ASP A 297 8.48 -47.45 -11.77
CA ASP A 297 7.60 -46.35 -11.41
C ASP A 297 8.39 -45.32 -10.58
N GLU A 298 8.52 -44.11 -11.13
CA GLU A 298 8.92 -42.92 -10.37
C GLU A 298 7.80 -41.89 -10.49
N MET A 299 7.43 -41.28 -9.37
CA MET A 299 6.36 -40.30 -9.34
C MET A 299 6.74 -39.06 -10.16
N GLY A 300 5.93 -38.69 -11.14
CA GLY A 300 6.06 -37.42 -11.84
C GLY A 300 5.89 -36.19 -10.95
N SER A 301 5.92 -35.02 -11.57
CA SER A 301 5.72 -33.72 -10.93
C SER A 301 4.84 -32.81 -11.78
N ILE A 302 4.17 -31.86 -11.14
CA ILE A 302 3.33 -30.88 -11.81
C ILE A 302 3.66 -29.48 -11.32
N ALA A 303 3.81 -28.55 -12.26
CA ALA A 303 3.96 -27.12 -12.00
C ALA A 303 2.84 -26.34 -12.66
N ILE A 304 2.47 -25.19 -12.09
CA ILE A 304 1.53 -24.26 -12.72
C ILE A 304 2.34 -23.17 -13.40
N MET A 305 2.23 -23.09 -14.72
CA MET A 305 2.85 -22.07 -15.56
C MET A 305 1.86 -20.95 -15.83
N GLY A 306 2.37 -19.72 -15.97
CA GLY A 306 1.60 -18.52 -16.28
C GLY A 306 2.46 -17.27 -16.10
N THR A 307 1.93 -16.12 -16.49
CA THR A 307 2.65 -14.84 -16.29
C THR A 307 2.38 -14.33 -14.87
N SER A 308 3.43 -14.20 -14.07
CA SER A 308 3.37 -13.59 -12.74
C SER A 308 3.63 -12.07 -12.81
N PRO A 309 2.88 -11.22 -12.07
CA PRO A 309 1.78 -11.57 -11.16
C PRO A 309 0.53 -12.08 -11.89
N TYR A 310 -0.13 -13.09 -11.32
CA TYR A 310 -1.26 -13.78 -11.97
C TYR A 310 -2.55 -12.96 -11.88
N LEU A 311 -3.21 -12.77 -13.02
CA LEU A 311 -4.46 -12.00 -13.13
C LEU A 311 -5.66 -12.90 -13.37
N VAL A 312 -6.86 -12.45 -12.99
CA VAL A 312 -8.13 -13.15 -13.28
C VAL A 312 -8.33 -13.46 -14.77
N GLY A 313 -7.77 -12.64 -15.67
CA GLY A 313 -7.79 -12.86 -17.12
C GLY A 313 -6.61 -13.67 -17.68
N GLY A 314 -5.63 -14.03 -16.85
CA GLY A 314 -4.44 -14.78 -17.26
C GLY A 314 -4.72 -16.27 -17.38
N GLU A 315 -4.22 -16.91 -18.43
CA GLU A 315 -4.28 -18.37 -18.55
C GLU A 315 -3.17 -19.02 -17.71
N LEU A 316 -3.56 -20.02 -16.92
CA LEU A 316 -2.67 -20.91 -16.18
C LEU A 316 -2.59 -22.25 -16.93
N THR A 317 -1.40 -22.82 -17.03
CA THR A 317 -1.15 -24.10 -17.68
C THR A 317 -0.52 -25.07 -16.70
N ALA A 318 -1.14 -26.23 -16.51
CA ALA A 318 -0.53 -27.34 -15.79
C ALA A 318 0.58 -27.96 -16.65
N GLN A 319 1.81 -27.87 -16.19
CA GLN A 319 2.96 -28.54 -16.77
C GLN A 319 3.26 -29.81 -15.98
N LEU A 320 2.67 -30.91 -16.44
CA LEU A 320 2.97 -32.25 -15.95
C LEU A 320 4.27 -32.75 -16.60
N THR A 321 5.15 -33.33 -15.79
CA THR A 321 6.37 -34.00 -16.25
C THR A 321 6.47 -35.35 -15.55
N ASP A 322 6.79 -36.38 -16.32
CA ASP A 322 7.06 -37.71 -15.81
C ASP A 322 8.34 -38.26 -16.46
N ASN A 323 9.05 -39.14 -15.77
CA ASN A 323 10.37 -39.61 -16.20
C ASN A 323 10.32 -40.48 -17.47
N ASN A 324 9.20 -41.15 -17.73
CA ASN A 324 8.99 -42.02 -18.89
C ASN A 324 7.95 -41.44 -19.88
N GLY A 325 7.43 -40.26 -19.57
CA GLY A 325 6.44 -39.54 -20.38
C GLY A 325 5.03 -40.12 -20.24
N PHE A 326 4.07 -39.42 -20.84
CA PHE A 326 2.66 -39.80 -20.78
C PHE A 326 1.94 -39.31 -22.05
N GLU A 327 0.82 -39.95 -22.36
CA GLU A 327 -0.11 -39.46 -23.38
C GLU A 327 -1.08 -38.45 -22.75
N GLU A 328 -1.09 -37.22 -23.26
CA GLU A 328 -1.94 -36.14 -22.72
C GLU A 328 -3.43 -36.52 -22.70
N THR A 329 -3.90 -37.35 -23.63
CA THR A 329 -5.29 -37.83 -23.69
C THR A 329 -5.69 -38.73 -22.50
N ASN A 330 -4.71 -39.24 -21.76
CA ASN A 330 -4.92 -40.07 -20.56
C ASN A 330 -4.85 -39.25 -19.27
N VAL A 331 -4.57 -37.94 -19.35
CA VAL A 331 -4.48 -37.06 -18.19
C VAL A 331 -5.85 -36.47 -17.88
N THR A 332 -6.23 -36.50 -16.61
CA THR A 332 -7.38 -35.76 -16.07
C THR A 332 -6.87 -34.76 -15.04
N TYR A 333 -7.11 -33.49 -15.30
CA TYR A 333 -6.80 -32.40 -14.37
C TYR A 333 -8.00 -32.12 -13.46
N SER A 334 -7.74 -31.62 -12.26
CA SER A 334 -8.73 -30.98 -11.38
C SER A 334 -8.10 -29.72 -10.81
N TRP A 335 -8.74 -28.56 -11.01
CA TRP A 335 -8.28 -27.29 -10.46
C TRP A 335 -9.00 -26.95 -9.16
N PHE A 336 -8.32 -26.26 -8.26
CA PHE A 336 -8.83 -25.88 -6.94
C PHE A 336 -8.51 -24.42 -6.65
N ALA A 337 -9.43 -23.73 -6.00
CA ALA A 337 -9.23 -22.39 -5.44
C ALA A 337 -9.35 -22.50 -3.91
N ASP A 338 -8.29 -22.11 -3.19
CA ASP A 338 -8.18 -22.24 -1.72
C ASP A 338 -8.53 -23.66 -1.21
N GLY A 339 -8.11 -24.68 -1.96
CA GLY A 339 -8.35 -26.08 -1.66
C GLY A 339 -9.76 -26.59 -1.98
N VAL A 340 -10.66 -25.75 -2.50
CA VAL A 340 -11.99 -26.14 -2.97
C VAL A 340 -11.96 -26.43 -4.47
N GLU A 341 -12.44 -27.60 -4.87
CA GLU A 341 -12.46 -28.04 -6.27
C GLU A 341 -13.34 -27.12 -7.13
N VAL A 342 -12.80 -26.68 -8.26
CA VAL A 342 -13.50 -25.88 -9.26
C VAL A 342 -14.24 -26.82 -10.21
N ALA A 343 -15.56 -26.72 -10.23
CA ALA A 343 -16.40 -27.59 -11.05
C ALA A 343 -16.04 -27.51 -12.55
N ASP A 344 -16.16 -28.65 -13.22
CA ASP A 344 -16.00 -28.80 -14.68
C ASP A 344 -14.63 -28.39 -15.23
N THR A 345 -13.56 -28.47 -14.41
CA THR A 345 -12.19 -28.15 -14.83
C THR A 345 -11.35 -29.41 -15.05
N ASN A 346 -11.46 -30.03 -16.23
CA ASN A 346 -10.66 -31.22 -16.61
C ASN A 346 -9.61 -30.95 -17.70
N SER A 347 -9.34 -29.67 -17.98
CA SER A 347 -8.37 -29.23 -18.99
C SER A 347 -6.99 -28.98 -18.37
N LYS A 348 -5.94 -29.15 -19.20
CA LYS A 348 -4.57 -28.74 -18.90
C LYS A 348 -4.45 -27.24 -18.61
N THR A 349 -5.35 -26.43 -19.16
CA THR A 349 -5.38 -24.98 -18.95
C THR A 349 -6.56 -24.53 -18.10
N PHE A 350 -6.40 -23.44 -17.37
CA PHE A 350 -7.40 -22.84 -16.50
C PHE A 350 -7.32 -21.31 -16.50
N SER A 351 -8.48 -20.63 -16.54
CA SER A 351 -8.58 -19.17 -16.42
C SER A 351 -9.30 -18.82 -15.11
N PRO A 352 -8.63 -18.14 -14.16
CA PRO A 352 -9.17 -17.88 -12.83
C PRO A 352 -10.08 -16.65 -12.78
N ALA A 353 -10.99 -16.49 -13.74
CA ALA A 353 -11.79 -15.27 -13.95
C ALA A 353 -12.65 -14.85 -12.74
N ALA A 354 -13.03 -15.79 -11.87
CA ALA A 354 -13.89 -15.56 -10.70
C ALA A 354 -13.17 -15.85 -9.37
N TYR A 355 -11.85 -15.99 -9.39
CA TYR A 355 -11.06 -16.49 -8.26
C TYR A 355 -9.99 -15.48 -7.80
N ALA A 356 -10.29 -14.18 -7.89
CA ALA A 356 -9.46 -13.16 -7.28
C ALA A 356 -9.27 -13.45 -5.78
N GLY A 357 -8.05 -13.25 -5.29
CA GLY A 357 -7.66 -13.52 -3.90
C GLY A 357 -7.37 -14.98 -3.58
N ALA A 358 -7.77 -15.93 -4.42
CA ALA A 358 -7.55 -17.34 -4.16
C ALA A 358 -6.12 -17.78 -4.51
N ILE A 359 -5.60 -18.74 -3.75
CA ILE A 359 -4.44 -19.54 -4.15
C ILE A 359 -4.94 -20.69 -5.03
N ILE A 360 -4.46 -20.73 -6.27
CA ILE A 360 -4.83 -21.77 -7.23
C ILE A 360 -3.91 -22.98 -7.08
N SER A 361 -4.51 -24.17 -7.02
CA SER A 361 -3.80 -25.45 -7.11
C SER A 361 -4.40 -26.36 -8.16
N VAL A 362 -3.63 -27.33 -8.62
CA VAL A 362 -4.04 -28.32 -9.61
C VAL A 362 -3.60 -29.71 -9.17
N SER A 363 -4.44 -30.70 -9.42
CA SER A 363 -4.03 -32.10 -9.41
C SER A 363 -4.17 -32.70 -10.81
N ALA A 364 -3.30 -33.64 -11.14
CA ALA A 364 -3.38 -34.45 -12.35
C ALA A 364 -3.39 -35.93 -11.96
N SER A 365 -4.30 -36.68 -12.58
CA SER A 365 -4.31 -38.14 -12.58
C SER A 365 -4.04 -38.62 -14.00
N TYR A 366 -3.11 -39.55 -14.17
CA TYR A 366 -2.69 -40.04 -15.49
C TYR A 366 -2.19 -41.47 -15.41
N THR A 367 -2.05 -42.11 -16.56
CA THR A 367 -1.29 -43.36 -16.70
C THR A 367 -0.07 -43.03 -17.56
N ASP A 368 1.11 -43.35 -17.05
CA ASP A 368 2.38 -43.12 -17.72
C ASP A 368 2.59 -44.07 -18.91
N ASN A 369 3.67 -43.88 -19.67
CA ASN A 369 3.93 -44.68 -20.88
C ASN A 369 4.36 -46.13 -20.58
N ASP A 370 4.74 -46.47 -19.35
CA ASP A 370 5.01 -47.85 -18.90
C ASP A 370 3.75 -48.53 -18.31
N GLY A 371 2.64 -47.81 -18.17
CA GLY A 371 1.36 -48.30 -17.69
C GLY A 371 1.16 -48.22 -16.18
N PHE A 372 1.93 -47.41 -15.47
CA PHE A 372 1.72 -47.09 -14.05
C PHE A 372 0.77 -45.91 -13.90
N ASP A 373 -0.14 -46.01 -12.92
CA ASP A 373 -1.07 -44.93 -12.60
C ASP A 373 -0.39 -43.92 -11.66
N GLY A 374 -0.36 -42.64 -12.05
CA GLY A 374 0.22 -41.53 -11.31
C GLY A 374 -0.82 -40.52 -10.85
N SER A 375 -0.58 -39.91 -9.69
CA SER A 375 -1.32 -38.73 -9.22
C SER A 375 -0.39 -37.74 -8.54
N VAL A 376 -0.41 -36.50 -9.02
CA VAL A 376 0.45 -35.42 -8.56
C VAL A 376 -0.36 -34.16 -8.34
N SER A 377 0.09 -33.28 -7.44
CA SER A 377 -0.52 -31.97 -7.22
C SER A 377 0.52 -30.88 -7.05
N GLY A 378 0.14 -29.66 -7.41
CA GLY A 378 0.95 -28.46 -7.30
C GLY A 378 0.08 -27.25 -6.97
N SER A 379 0.66 -26.23 -6.37
CA SER A 379 -0.03 -24.99 -5.99
C SER A 379 0.80 -23.78 -6.37
N LEU A 380 0.14 -22.68 -6.70
CA LEU A 380 0.78 -21.38 -6.69
C LEU A 380 1.19 -21.02 -5.26
N GLU A 381 2.22 -20.19 -5.14
CA GLU A 381 2.67 -19.62 -3.87
C GLU A 381 2.03 -18.24 -3.59
N THR A 382 1.29 -17.69 -4.56
CA THR A 382 0.66 -16.37 -4.47
C THR A 382 -0.79 -16.40 -4.96
N VAL A 383 -1.52 -15.32 -4.69
CA VAL A 383 -2.93 -15.14 -5.02
C VAL A 383 -3.13 -14.64 -6.46
N ILE A 384 -4.36 -14.76 -6.95
CA ILE A 384 -4.79 -14.12 -8.21
C ILE A 384 -5.24 -12.67 -7.94
N TYR A 385 -4.78 -11.73 -8.76
CA TYR A 385 -5.17 -10.32 -8.68
C TYR A 385 -6.30 -10.01 -9.69
N SER A 386 -7.26 -9.18 -9.29
CA SER A 386 -8.24 -8.60 -10.23
C SER A 386 -7.54 -7.63 -11.19
N GLN A 387 -6.66 -6.79 -10.64
CA GLN A 387 -5.84 -5.85 -11.41
C GLN A 387 -4.61 -5.40 -10.61
N LEU A 388 -3.64 -4.81 -11.32
CA LEU A 388 -2.45 -4.22 -10.73
C LEU A 388 -2.44 -2.71 -10.94
N VAL A 389 -1.91 -1.98 -9.97
CA VAL A 389 -1.74 -0.51 -10.04
C VAL A 389 -0.32 -0.14 -9.61
N SER A 390 0.23 0.91 -10.21
CA SER A 390 1.62 1.36 -10.01
C SER A 390 1.73 2.85 -9.71
N SER A 391 0.61 3.55 -9.56
CA SER A 391 0.57 4.99 -9.25
C SER A 391 -0.67 5.38 -8.43
N PRO A 392 -0.65 6.54 -7.73
CA PRO A 392 -1.83 7.15 -7.12
C PRO A 392 -3.05 7.21 -8.06
N THR A 393 -2.84 7.70 -9.28
CA THR A 393 -3.91 7.90 -10.26
C THR A 393 -4.55 6.57 -10.67
N GLU A 394 -3.75 5.52 -10.86
CA GLU A 394 -4.25 4.18 -11.17
C GLU A 394 -5.02 3.59 -10.00
N LEU A 395 -4.54 3.72 -8.76
CA LEU A 395 -5.24 3.25 -7.57
C LEU A 395 -6.60 3.95 -7.42
N LEU A 396 -6.63 5.28 -7.53
CA LEU A 396 -7.86 6.07 -7.42
C LEU A 396 -8.84 5.75 -8.58
N SER A 397 -8.32 5.52 -9.78
CA SER A 397 -9.14 5.09 -10.92
C SER A 397 -9.72 3.69 -10.72
N ALA A 398 -8.94 2.77 -10.15
CA ALA A 398 -9.40 1.42 -9.83
C ALA A 398 -10.56 1.44 -8.81
N VAL A 399 -10.40 2.14 -7.69
CA VAL A 399 -11.45 2.20 -6.65
C VAL A 399 -12.70 2.95 -7.12
N SER A 400 -12.54 4.03 -7.89
CA SER A 400 -13.68 4.78 -8.46
C SER A 400 -14.35 4.06 -9.64
N GLY A 401 -13.67 3.08 -10.25
CA GLY A 401 -14.16 2.26 -11.35
C GLY A 401 -15.25 1.26 -10.97
N GLY A 402 -15.51 1.05 -9.67
CA GLY A 402 -16.56 0.18 -9.16
C GLY A 402 -16.14 -1.28 -8.99
N LEU A 403 -15.20 -1.51 -8.06
CA LEU A 403 -14.75 -2.84 -7.65
C LEU A 403 -15.87 -3.64 -6.99
N ALA A 404 -15.92 -4.94 -7.27
CA ALA A 404 -16.88 -5.87 -6.70
C ALA A 404 -16.35 -6.51 -5.39
N ASP A 405 -17.26 -7.10 -4.61
CA ASP A 405 -16.88 -7.90 -3.45
C ASP A 405 -15.96 -9.06 -3.87
N GLY A 406 -14.86 -9.25 -3.14
CA GLY A 406 -13.83 -10.25 -3.44
C GLY A 406 -12.76 -9.79 -4.43
N ASP A 407 -12.87 -8.59 -5.01
CA ASP A 407 -11.80 -8.07 -5.87
C ASP A 407 -10.51 -7.83 -5.07
N VAL A 408 -9.37 -8.10 -5.73
CA VAL A 408 -8.04 -7.91 -5.15
C VAL A 408 -7.22 -6.99 -6.05
N VAL A 409 -6.88 -5.80 -5.54
CA VAL A 409 -6.03 -4.83 -6.24
C VAL A 409 -4.61 -4.97 -5.72
N GLY A 410 -3.70 -5.37 -6.61
CA GLY A 410 -2.27 -5.47 -6.33
C GLY A 410 -1.56 -4.14 -6.54
N LEU A 411 -0.90 -3.63 -5.51
CA LEU A 411 -0.08 -2.43 -5.56
C LEU A 411 1.38 -2.83 -5.80
N ASN A 412 1.93 -2.40 -6.93
CA ASN A 412 3.35 -2.57 -7.26
C ASN A 412 4.22 -1.63 -6.42
N THR A 413 5.53 -1.91 -6.36
CA THR A 413 6.49 -1.00 -5.70
C THR A 413 6.39 0.40 -6.33
N GLY A 414 6.12 1.38 -5.48
CA GLY A 414 5.88 2.77 -5.87
C GLY A 414 5.56 3.61 -4.65
N VAL A 415 5.51 4.94 -4.84
CA VAL A 415 5.10 5.88 -3.80
C VAL A 415 3.71 6.41 -4.13
N TYR A 416 2.78 6.18 -3.21
CA TYR A 416 1.37 6.53 -3.27
C TYR A 416 1.11 7.68 -2.29
N ALA A 417 1.59 8.87 -2.64
CA ALA A 417 1.60 10.02 -1.74
C ALA A 417 0.44 10.99 -2.00
N ASP A 418 0.00 11.68 -0.94
CA ASP A 418 -0.89 12.85 -0.97
C ASP A 418 -2.18 12.64 -1.79
N MET A 419 -2.69 11.42 -1.76
CA MET A 419 -3.81 10.99 -2.59
C MET A 419 -5.12 11.65 -2.13
N ASP A 420 -6.06 11.77 -3.06
CA ASP A 420 -7.46 11.94 -2.68
C ASP A 420 -7.97 10.72 -1.89
N GLU A 421 -9.13 10.86 -1.25
CA GLU A 421 -9.73 9.80 -0.43
C GLU A 421 -9.87 8.47 -1.21
N VAL A 422 -9.30 7.40 -0.64
CA VAL A 422 -9.51 6.03 -1.11
C VAL A 422 -10.75 5.49 -0.43
N LEU A 423 -11.89 5.57 -1.13
CA LEU A 423 -13.18 5.09 -0.65
C LEU A 423 -13.43 3.64 -1.09
N LEU A 424 -13.49 2.72 -0.14
CA LEU A 424 -13.90 1.32 -0.36
C LEU A 424 -15.40 1.17 -0.01
N THR A 425 -16.21 0.82 -1.01
CA THR A 425 -17.66 0.62 -0.85
C THR A 425 -18.09 -0.85 -0.87
N SER A 426 -17.16 -1.76 -1.10
CA SER A 426 -17.32 -3.21 -1.28
C SER A 426 -16.19 -3.95 -0.57
N GLY A 427 -16.36 -5.26 -0.35
CA GLY A 427 -15.41 -6.17 0.29
C GLY A 427 -14.16 -6.43 -0.56
N VAL A 428 -13.38 -5.38 -0.80
CA VAL A 428 -12.20 -5.39 -1.66
C VAL A 428 -10.94 -5.51 -0.82
N THR A 429 -9.95 -6.25 -1.33
CA THR A 429 -8.60 -6.28 -0.77
C THR A 429 -7.66 -5.36 -1.53
N LEU A 430 -7.05 -4.38 -0.86
CA LEU A 430 -5.88 -3.67 -1.36
C LEU A 430 -4.63 -4.33 -0.77
N ARG A 431 -3.72 -4.79 -1.63
CA ARG A 431 -2.60 -5.62 -1.21
C ARG A 431 -1.32 -5.27 -1.94
N ALA A 432 -0.18 -5.33 -1.25
CA ALA A 432 1.12 -5.34 -1.92
C ALA A 432 1.28 -6.58 -2.80
N VAL A 433 1.72 -6.38 -4.03
CA VAL A 433 2.13 -7.51 -4.89
C VAL A 433 3.28 -8.27 -4.19
N GLU A 434 3.30 -9.59 -4.33
CA GLU A 434 4.33 -10.45 -3.72
C GLU A 434 5.75 -9.92 -4.01
N ASP A 435 6.62 -9.91 -3.00
CA ASP A 435 7.99 -9.34 -3.05
C ASP A 435 8.06 -7.84 -3.44
N GLN A 436 6.95 -7.12 -3.49
CA GLN A 436 6.89 -5.68 -3.72
C GLN A 436 6.59 -4.92 -2.43
N THR A 437 7.05 -3.68 -2.35
CA THR A 437 6.88 -2.82 -1.16
C THR A 437 6.29 -1.46 -1.56
N PRO A 438 4.98 -1.38 -1.86
CA PRO A 438 4.31 -0.10 -2.08
C PRO A 438 4.33 0.76 -0.81
N VAL A 439 4.62 2.04 -0.97
CA VAL A 439 4.68 3.01 0.14
C VAL A 439 3.57 4.04 -0.02
N ILE A 440 2.61 4.05 0.89
CA ILE A 440 1.60 5.10 1.05
C ILE A 440 2.18 6.15 2.01
N SER A 441 2.14 7.43 1.65
CA SER A 441 2.78 8.48 2.45
C SER A 441 2.08 9.83 2.34
N GLY A 442 2.50 10.78 3.16
CA GLY A 442 1.96 12.13 3.11
C GLY A 442 0.57 12.21 3.75
N GLU A 443 -0.29 13.04 3.18
CA GLU A 443 -1.69 13.14 3.58
C GLU A 443 -2.52 11.97 3.04
N VAL A 444 -3.17 11.21 3.94
CA VAL A 444 -3.87 9.96 3.61
C VAL A 444 -5.27 9.93 4.25
N CYS A 445 -6.25 9.44 3.48
CA CYS A 445 -7.55 9.01 3.99
C CYS A 445 -7.97 7.74 3.24
N ILE A 446 -8.00 6.61 3.96
CA ILE A 446 -8.61 5.37 3.49
C ILE A 446 -9.89 5.17 4.27
N HIS A 447 -11.02 5.23 3.57
CA HIS A 447 -12.33 5.10 4.15
C HIS A 447 -12.97 3.78 3.71
N VAL A 448 -13.22 2.88 4.66
CA VAL A 448 -13.97 1.65 4.45
C VAL A 448 -15.40 1.88 4.89
N ALA A 449 -16.30 2.02 3.92
CA ALA A 449 -17.70 2.34 4.19
C ALA A 449 -18.41 1.20 4.92
N ALA A 450 -19.50 1.50 5.63
CA ALA A 450 -20.25 0.51 6.42
C ALA A 450 -20.78 -0.70 5.62
N GLY A 451 -20.96 -0.56 4.31
CA GLY A 451 -21.39 -1.64 3.42
C GLY A 451 -20.27 -2.52 2.87
N ALA A 452 -19.00 -2.16 3.09
CA ALA A 452 -17.83 -2.87 2.59
C ALA A 452 -17.46 -4.04 3.51
N GLU A 453 -18.28 -5.09 3.52
CA GLU A 453 -18.08 -6.28 4.34
C GLU A 453 -16.86 -7.08 3.87
N GLY A 454 -15.90 -7.34 4.77
CA GLY A 454 -14.71 -8.12 4.46
C GLY A 454 -13.64 -7.36 3.65
N ALA A 455 -13.71 -6.03 3.57
CA ALA A 455 -12.63 -5.25 2.97
C ALA A 455 -11.32 -5.44 3.73
N ALA A 456 -10.19 -5.43 3.02
CA ALA A 456 -8.90 -5.75 3.61
C ALA A 456 -7.77 -4.85 3.09
N LEU A 457 -6.82 -4.54 3.96
CA LEU A 457 -5.53 -3.93 3.60
C LEU A 457 -4.41 -4.85 4.05
N THR A 458 -3.60 -5.32 3.09
CA THR A 458 -2.60 -6.37 3.35
C THR A 458 -1.22 -6.05 2.80
N GLY A 459 -0.19 -6.15 3.64
CA GLY A 459 1.21 -6.04 3.17
C GLY A 459 1.65 -4.63 2.78
N LEU A 460 0.86 -3.60 3.08
CA LEU A 460 1.15 -2.22 2.66
C LEU A 460 2.10 -1.54 3.66
N THR A 461 2.96 -0.65 3.14
CA THR A 461 3.79 0.22 3.96
C THR A 461 3.22 1.63 3.97
N PHE A 462 2.95 2.16 5.14
CA PHE A 462 2.56 3.55 5.38
C PHE A 462 3.75 4.27 6.02
N LYS A 463 4.15 5.41 5.48
CA LYS A 463 5.33 6.11 5.94
C LYS A 463 5.16 7.62 5.96
N ASN A 464 5.58 8.27 7.06
CA ASN A 464 5.46 9.71 7.25
C ASN A 464 4.04 10.18 6.90
N ILE A 465 3.06 9.68 7.66
CA ILE A 465 1.65 9.86 7.36
C ILE A 465 1.01 10.96 8.20
N ASP A 466 0.03 11.63 7.61
CA ASP A 466 -0.91 12.51 8.29
C ASP A 466 -2.31 12.35 7.71
N THR A 467 -3.33 12.78 8.47
CA THR A 467 -4.72 12.71 8.04
C THR A 467 -4.98 13.71 6.91
N LYS A 468 -5.61 13.25 5.84
CA LYS A 468 -5.93 14.10 4.69
C LYS A 468 -6.85 15.26 5.07
N SER A 469 -6.37 16.50 4.92
CA SER A 469 -7.16 17.69 5.25
C SER A 469 -8.41 17.82 4.38
N GLY A 470 -9.54 18.15 4.99
CA GLY A 470 -10.86 18.28 4.38
C GLY A 470 -11.53 16.95 3.99
N SER A 471 -10.90 15.80 4.26
CA SER A 471 -11.43 14.48 3.90
C SER A 471 -12.54 14.00 4.83
N PHE A 472 -13.25 12.94 4.42
CA PHE A 472 -14.21 12.29 5.30
C PHE A 472 -13.54 11.77 6.58
N CYS A 473 -12.38 11.12 6.45
CA CYS A 473 -11.64 10.58 7.59
C CYS A 473 -11.24 11.67 8.60
N GLU A 474 -10.88 12.88 8.12
CA GLU A 474 -10.60 14.03 9.00
C GLU A 474 -11.83 14.47 9.79
N THR A 475 -12.95 14.68 9.07
CA THR A 475 -14.16 15.29 9.63
C THR A 475 -14.92 14.40 10.61
N GLN A 476 -14.78 13.08 10.50
CA GLN A 476 -15.44 12.15 11.42
C GLN A 476 -14.66 11.99 12.72
N GLU A 477 -13.45 11.43 12.65
CA GLU A 477 -12.67 11.06 13.82
C GLU A 477 -11.18 11.43 13.68
N SER A 478 -10.81 12.20 12.66
CA SER A 478 -9.42 12.54 12.36
C SER A 478 -8.54 11.29 12.25
N ALA A 479 -8.86 10.38 11.33
CA ALA A 479 -8.15 9.11 11.18
C ALA A 479 -7.44 8.97 9.83
N ILE A 480 -6.30 8.26 9.78
CA ILE A 480 -5.68 7.85 8.51
C ILE A 480 -6.55 6.80 7.82
N ILE A 481 -6.94 5.78 8.59
CA ILE A 481 -7.81 4.70 8.15
C ILE A 481 -9.08 4.75 9.00
N TYR A 482 -10.20 4.97 8.35
CA TYR A 482 -11.52 5.02 8.99
C TYR A 482 -12.39 3.89 8.47
N ALA A 483 -12.62 2.86 9.30
CA ALA A 483 -13.27 1.62 8.91
C ALA A 483 -14.60 1.38 9.62
N GLU A 484 -15.69 1.46 8.85
CA GLU A 484 -17.05 1.18 9.30
C GLU A 484 -17.57 -0.20 8.85
N GLY A 485 -16.95 -0.79 7.83
CA GLY A 485 -17.29 -2.12 7.34
C GLY A 485 -17.09 -3.22 8.38
N ASN A 486 -17.96 -4.24 8.35
CA ASN A 486 -17.80 -5.44 9.17
C ASN A 486 -16.70 -6.33 8.62
N ASN A 487 -16.07 -7.13 9.49
CA ASN A 487 -15.02 -8.08 9.16
C ASN A 487 -13.84 -7.42 8.42
N PHE A 488 -13.57 -6.14 8.70
CA PHE A 488 -12.43 -5.43 8.12
C PHE A 488 -11.11 -6.07 8.56
N GLU A 489 -10.22 -6.34 7.61
CA GLU A 489 -8.91 -6.92 7.89
C GLU A 489 -7.79 -5.90 7.65
N PHE A 490 -6.93 -5.73 8.64
CA PHE A 490 -5.69 -4.97 8.53
C PHE A 490 -4.53 -5.88 8.91
N THR A 491 -3.88 -6.46 7.91
CA THR A 491 -2.93 -7.57 8.11
C THR A 491 -1.57 -7.36 7.46
N GLN A 492 -0.49 -7.75 8.13
CA GLN A 492 0.87 -7.70 7.56
C GLN A 492 1.32 -6.30 7.10
N ASN A 493 0.74 -5.22 7.61
CA ASN A 493 1.10 -3.86 7.21
C ASN A 493 2.20 -3.27 8.10
N THR A 494 2.95 -2.31 7.56
CA THR A 494 3.90 -1.49 8.32
C THR A 494 3.40 -0.06 8.35
N MET A 495 3.25 0.54 9.54
CA MET A 495 2.93 1.95 9.74
C MET A 495 4.12 2.60 10.45
N ASP A 496 4.86 3.42 9.72
CA ASP A 496 6.18 3.91 10.12
C ASP A 496 6.28 5.44 10.01
N GLY A 497 6.13 6.13 11.13
CA GLY A 497 6.39 7.56 11.18
C GLY A 497 5.18 8.43 10.85
N ASP A 498 5.11 9.53 11.58
CA ASP A 498 4.19 10.64 11.32
C ASP A 498 4.87 11.68 10.42
N GLU A 499 4.08 12.48 9.70
CA GLU A 499 4.61 13.74 9.17
C GLU A 499 5.15 14.63 10.31
N ALA A 500 6.11 15.51 9.96
CA ALA A 500 6.72 16.41 10.93
C ALA A 500 5.73 17.48 11.42
N ASP A 501 4.89 17.97 10.51
CA ASP A 501 3.87 18.98 10.77
C ASP A 501 2.49 18.35 10.55
N LEU A 502 1.79 18.03 11.64
CA LEU A 502 0.48 17.38 11.60
C LEU A 502 -0.65 18.40 11.44
N ASN A 503 -1.63 18.07 10.61
CA ASN A 503 -2.85 18.84 10.35
C ASN A 503 -3.72 18.96 11.61
N ASN A 504 -3.72 17.92 12.45
CA ASN A 504 -4.59 17.83 13.62
C ASN A 504 -3.78 17.52 14.88
N SER A 505 -4.07 18.22 15.98
CA SER A 505 -3.49 17.92 17.30
C SER A 505 -3.94 16.56 17.84
N THR A 506 -5.10 16.08 17.39
CA THR A 506 -5.65 14.77 17.71
C THR A 506 -5.95 14.05 16.41
N TYR A 507 -5.32 12.90 16.21
CA TYR A 507 -5.65 12.03 15.10
C TYR A 507 -5.32 10.57 15.44
N HIS A 508 -5.93 9.65 14.71
CA HIS A 508 -5.77 8.23 14.87
C HIS A 508 -5.14 7.61 13.64
N TRP A 509 -4.28 6.62 13.82
CA TRP A 509 -3.81 5.83 12.67
C TRP A 509 -4.95 4.93 12.18
N LEU A 510 -5.63 4.23 13.09
CA LEU A 510 -6.81 3.43 12.78
C LEU A 510 -8.00 3.84 13.65
N MET A 511 -9.15 4.03 13.01
CA MET A 511 -10.46 4.15 13.66
C MET A 511 -11.38 3.03 13.17
N ILE A 512 -11.76 2.12 14.07
CA ILE A 512 -12.53 0.91 13.76
C ILE A 512 -13.93 1.02 14.37
N LYS A 513 -14.98 0.77 13.59
CA LYS A 513 -16.38 0.93 14.04
C LYS A 513 -17.30 -0.26 13.80
N GLY A 514 -17.07 -1.07 12.76
CA GLY A 514 -17.93 -2.20 12.40
C GLY A 514 -17.94 -3.31 13.45
N THR A 515 -18.20 -4.55 13.05
CA THR A 515 -18.08 -5.73 13.91
C THR A 515 -17.05 -6.69 13.34
N GLY A 516 -16.30 -7.41 14.18
CA GLY A 516 -15.47 -8.54 13.76
C GLY A 516 -14.18 -8.19 13.01
N ALA A 517 -13.75 -6.91 13.04
CA ALA A 517 -12.47 -6.53 12.42
C ALA A 517 -11.26 -7.27 13.04
N LEU A 518 -10.31 -7.64 12.18
CA LEU A 518 -9.06 -8.30 12.54
C LEU A 518 -7.87 -7.38 12.24
N ILE A 519 -7.11 -7.00 13.27
CA ILE A 519 -5.85 -6.26 13.15
C ILE A 519 -4.71 -7.19 13.56
N GLU A 520 -4.02 -7.76 12.58
CA GLU A 520 -3.08 -8.85 12.84
C GLU A 520 -1.71 -8.68 12.15
N ARG A 521 -0.62 -9.02 12.86
CA ARG A 521 0.74 -9.10 12.30
C ARG A 521 1.22 -7.81 11.64
N ASN A 522 0.79 -6.67 12.16
CA ASN A 522 1.27 -5.37 11.69
C ASN A 522 2.45 -4.90 12.52
N THR A 523 3.27 -4.04 11.92
CA THR A 523 4.32 -3.29 12.62
C THR A 523 3.92 -1.83 12.70
N PHE A 524 3.91 -1.27 13.91
CA PHE A 524 3.60 0.13 14.19
C PHE A 524 4.84 0.78 14.81
N SER A 525 5.42 1.77 14.15
CA SER A 525 6.68 2.39 14.58
C SER A 525 6.73 3.90 14.41
N ASN A 526 7.52 4.55 15.27
CA ASN A 526 7.94 5.94 15.09
C ASN A 526 6.79 6.98 15.08
N ARG A 527 5.73 6.74 15.86
CA ARG A 527 4.64 7.73 16.08
C ARG A 527 5.07 8.87 17.02
N ASP A 528 6.10 9.59 16.59
CA ASP A 528 6.89 10.46 17.45
C ASP A 528 6.40 11.92 17.48
N ASN A 529 5.53 12.33 16.55
CA ASN A 529 5.08 13.72 16.44
C ASN A 529 3.66 13.96 16.97
N ALA A 530 2.86 12.90 17.09
CA ALA A 530 1.50 13.00 17.58
C ALA A 530 1.40 13.62 18.98
N GLU A 531 0.52 14.62 19.13
CA GLU A 531 0.20 15.25 20.42
C GLU A 531 -0.87 14.48 21.19
N ASN A 532 -1.94 14.07 20.50
CA ASN A 532 -3.06 13.30 21.05
C ASN A 532 -3.45 12.16 20.10
N GLY A 533 -4.44 11.38 20.52
CA GLY A 533 -5.05 10.33 19.72
C GLY A 533 -4.40 8.97 19.94
N SER A 534 -4.64 8.04 19.04
CA SER A 534 -4.35 6.61 19.27
C SER A 534 -3.79 5.97 18.03
N VAL A 535 -2.91 4.98 18.20
CA VAL A 535 -2.54 4.10 17.07
C VAL A 535 -3.79 3.35 16.60
N ILE A 536 -4.52 2.74 17.53
CA ILE A 536 -5.78 2.07 17.25
C ILE A 536 -6.86 2.65 18.16
N LYS A 537 -7.94 3.16 17.58
CA LYS A 537 -9.17 3.51 18.29
C LYS A 537 -10.30 2.62 17.78
N ILE A 538 -11.06 2.07 18.71
CA ILE A 538 -12.20 1.20 18.43
C ILE A 538 -13.44 1.88 19.00
N ALA A 539 -14.50 2.04 18.22
CA ALA A 539 -15.73 2.64 18.69
C ALA A 539 -16.51 1.72 19.62
N SER A 540 -17.21 2.31 20.58
CA SER A 540 -18.10 1.58 21.49
C SER A 540 -19.33 0.98 20.79
N SER A 541 -19.63 1.40 19.55
CA SER A 541 -20.72 0.83 18.74
C SER A 541 -20.36 -0.49 18.06
N GLY A 542 -19.08 -0.87 18.03
CA GLY A 542 -18.60 -2.11 17.42
C GLY A 542 -18.60 -3.29 18.39
N SER A 543 -18.33 -4.49 17.87
CA SER A 543 -18.17 -5.70 18.69
C SER A 543 -17.18 -6.68 18.09
N ASP A 544 -16.67 -7.61 18.91
CA ASP A 544 -15.93 -8.81 18.49
C ASP A 544 -14.64 -8.53 17.69
N HIS A 545 -14.05 -7.35 17.85
CA HIS A 545 -12.78 -7.00 17.22
C HIS A 545 -11.60 -7.74 17.85
N VAL A 546 -10.64 -8.15 17.03
CA VAL A 546 -9.41 -8.83 17.46
C VAL A 546 -8.19 -8.04 17.03
N VAL A 547 -7.31 -7.72 17.98
CA VAL A 547 -5.98 -7.13 17.74
C VAL A 547 -4.93 -8.11 18.24
N GLN A 548 -4.19 -8.74 17.33
CA GLN A 548 -3.26 -9.81 17.70
C GLN A 548 -1.95 -9.87 16.92
N TYR A 549 -0.92 -10.39 17.58
CA TYR A 549 0.39 -10.62 16.97
C TYR A 549 1.02 -9.38 16.32
N ASN A 550 0.67 -8.17 16.78
CA ASN A 550 1.24 -6.93 16.28
C ASN A 550 2.51 -6.55 17.06
N LEU A 551 3.44 -5.92 16.35
CA LEU A 551 4.63 -5.30 16.93
C LEU A 551 4.44 -3.79 16.99
N PHE A 552 4.39 -3.24 18.20
CA PHE A 552 4.43 -1.80 18.44
C PHE A 552 5.81 -1.43 18.95
N SER A 553 6.55 -0.62 18.21
CA SER A 553 7.91 -0.20 18.56
C SER A 553 8.04 1.32 18.57
N GLY A 554 8.78 1.87 19.52
CA GLY A 554 9.00 3.32 19.62
C GLY A 554 10.45 3.69 19.87
N THR A 555 10.76 4.98 19.72
CA THR A 555 12.11 5.54 19.83
C THR A 555 12.38 6.29 21.14
N SER A 556 11.41 6.30 22.07
CA SER A 556 11.39 7.18 23.25
C SER A 556 11.39 8.70 22.97
N ALA A 557 11.20 9.14 21.71
CA ALA A 557 11.43 10.52 21.29
C ALA A 557 10.20 11.44 21.34
N ASN A 558 8.97 10.92 21.46
CA ASN A 558 7.77 11.76 21.40
C ASN A 558 7.73 12.78 22.57
N PRO A 559 7.78 14.10 22.29
CA PRO A 559 7.84 15.14 23.33
C PRO A 559 6.53 15.28 24.12
N ASN A 560 5.43 14.74 23.60
CA ASN A 560 4.09 14.84 24.16
C ASN A 560 3.73 13.67 25.09
N PHE A 561 4.71 12.89 25.55
CA PHE A 561 4.49 11.78 26.48
C PHE A 561 3.79 12.17 27.79
N GLY A 562 3.78 13.45 28.17
CA GLY A 562 3.01 13.94 29.31
C GLY A 562 1.51 14.10 29.04
N ASN A 563 1.07 14.01 27.79
CA ASN A 563 -0.31 14.23 27.40
C ASN A 563 -1.17 12.98 27.65
N SER A 564 -2.18 13.11 28.51
CA SER A 564 -3.02 11.98 28.93
C SER A 564 -3.91 11.38 27.84
N SER A 565 -4.02 12.04 26.68
CA SER A 565 -4.83 11.65 25.52
C SER A 565 -4.01 11.04 24.38
N LEU A 566 -2.71 10.80 24.59
CA LEU A 566 -1.84 10.06 23.68
C LEU A 566 -1.86 8.57 24.07
N HIS A 567 -2.32 7.70 23.17
CA HIS A 567 -2.59 6.29 23.45
C HIS A 567 -1.98 5.36 22.41
N LEU A 568 -1.73 4.12 22.80
CA LEU A 568 -1.48 3.03 21.86
C LEU A 568 -2.82 2.55 21.35
N ILE A 569 -3.68 2.10 22.27
CA ILE A 569 -4.99 1.54 21.95
C ILE A 569 -6.06 2.21 22.80
N ASN A 570 -7.15 2.64 22.18
CA ASN A 570 -8.36 3.08 22.86
C ASN A 570 -9.52 2.15 22.51
N LEU A 571 -9.97 1.36 23.49
CA LEU A 571 -11.03 0.36 23.36
C LEU A 571 -12.36 0.96 23.80
N GLY A 572 -13.20 1.32 22.84
CA GLY A 572 -14.37 2.15 23.11
C GLY A 572 -14.02 3.64 22.97
N SER A 573 -15.03 4.43 22.59
CA SER A 573 -14.88 5.85 22.23
C SER A 573 -15.84 6.76 22.99
N THR A 574 -16.66 6.21 23.89
CA THR A 574 -17.73 6.92 24.58
C THR A 574 -17.51 6.88 26.09
N THR A 575 -18.03 7.90 26.78
CA THR A 575 -18.31 7.85 28.22
C THR A 575 -19.81 7.67 28.49
N GLY A 576 -20.60 7.50 27.43
CA GLY A 576 -22.05 7.30 27.43
C GLY A 576 -22.47 5.92 27.93
N ALA A 577 -23.78 5.71 28.05
CA ALA A 577 -24.36 4.46 28.56
C ALA A 577 -23.98 3.22 27.72
N ASP A 578 -23.65 3.43 26.44
CA ASP A 578 -23.16 2.43 25.50
C ASP A 578 -21.80 1.82 25.90
N ALA A 579 -21.02 2.48 26.77
CA ALA A 579 -19.82 1.85 27.35
C ALA A 579 -20.15 0.66 28.28
N ALA A 580 -21.41 0.52 28.73
CA ALA A 580 -21.84 -0.63 29.53
C ALA A 580 -22.11 -1.87 28.68
N ASP A 581 -22.31 -1.72 27.36
CA ASP A 581 -22.59 -2.82 26.45
C ASP A 581 -21.37 -3.75 26.32
N ASN A 582 -21.63 -5.05 26.27
CA ASN A 582 -20.57 -6.05 26.12
C ASN A 582 -20.04 -6.06 24.69
N ALA A 583 -18.89 -5.45 24.47
CA ALA A 583 -18.28 -5.32 23.15
C ALA A 583 -17.43 -6.54 22.76
N ASN A 584 -17.01 -7.37 23.71
CA ASN A 584 -16.21 -8.57 23.46
C ASN A 584 -14.94 -8.33 22.62
N PHE A 585 -14.28 -7.17 22.79
CA PHE A 585 -13.01 -6.89 22.12
C PHE A 585 -11.88 -7.75 22.68
N MET A 586 -10.98 -8.23 21.82
CA MET A 586 -9.87 -9.09 22.19
C MET A 586 -8.54 -8.49 21.76
N ILE A 587 -7.69 -8.15 22.73
CA ILE A 587 -6.34 -7.63 22.51
C ILE A 587 -5.35 -8.66 23.04
N GLN A 588 -4.73 -9.43 22.14
CA GLN A 588 -3.94 -10.58 22.56
C GLN A 588 -2.61 -10.77 21.85
N TYR A 589 -1.64 -11.28 22.59
CA TYR A 589 -0.34 -11.70 22.05
C TYR A 589 0.38 -10.64 21.20
N ASN A 590 0.24 -9.37 21.58
CA ASN A 590 0.97 -8.27 20.95
C ASN A 590 2.28 -7.99 21.72
N ARG A 591 3.27 -7.45 21.01
CA ARG A 591 4.51 -6.93 21.59
C ARG A 591 4.47 -5.41 21.56
N VAL A 592 4.69 -4.78 22.71
CA VAL A 592 4.88 -3.33 22.80
C VAL A 592 6.26 -3.05 23.36
N GLU A 593 7.08 -2.27 22.67
CA GLU A 593 8.45 -2.00 23.05
C GLU A 593 8.80 -0.52 22.89
N ASN A 594 9.15 0.13 24.00
CA ASN A 594 9.59 1.54 24.03
C ASN A 594 8.60 2.51 23.34
N PHE A 595 7.34 2.11 23.20
CA PHE A 595 6.32 2.93 22.58
C PHE A 595 5.89 4.03 23.56
N VAL A 596 5.94 5.28 23.09
CA VAL A 596 5.67 6.44 23.94
C VAL A 596 4.18 6.76 23.91
N THR A 597 3.54 6.74 25.07
CA THR A 597 2.17 7.19 25.26
C THR A 597 2.09 8.14 26.45
N GLY A 598 0.90 8.67 26.70
CA GLY A 598 0.57 9.37 27.94
C GLY A 598 0.47 8.42 29.13
N ARG A 599 -0.25 8.86 30.18
CA ARG A 599 -0.52 8.01 31.36
C ARG A 599 -1.26 6.69 31.04
N ARG A 600 -1.88 6.57 29.86
CA ARG A 600 -2.64 5.39 29.44
C ARG A 600 -2.04 4.85 28.16
N LEU A 601 -1.39 3.70 28.28
CA LEU A 601 -0.94 2.93 27.13
C LEU A 601 -2.16 2.37 26.40
N MET A 602 -3.00 1.66 27.14
CA MET A 602 -4.28 1.16 26.66
C MET A 602 -5.39 1.78 27.50
N ARG A 603 -6.33 2.46 26.85
CA ARG A 603 -7.49 3.06 27.50
C ARG A 603 -8.72 2.21 27.19
N VAL A 604 -9.49 1.82 28.20
CA VAL A 604 -10.66 0.96 28.05
C VAL A 604 -11.91 1.68 28.52
N GLN A 605 -12.86 1.83 27.59
CA GLN A 605 -14.12 2.54 27.70
C GLN A 605 -15.28 1.69 27.14
N THR A 606 -15.32 0.43 27.55
CA THR A 606 -16.31 -0.56 27.12
C THR A 606 -16.41 -1.69 28.16
N SER A 607 -17.40 -2.57 28.03
CA SER A 607 -17.54 -3.77 28.85
C SER A 607 -17.11 -5.04 28.13
N GLY A 608 -16.63 -6.01 28.91
CA GLY A 608 -16.33 -7.38 28.46
C GLY A 608 -15.14 -7.53 27.50
N ALA A 609 -14.29 -6.52 27.38
CA ALA A 609 -13.02 -6.63 26.66
C ALA A 609 -12.04 -7.58 27.37
N THR A 610 -11.24 -8.30 26.59
CA THR A 610 -10.18 -9.20 27.06
C THR A 610 -8.83 -8.73 26.55
N ILE A 611 -7.91 -8.45 27.47
CA ILE A 611 -6.52 -8.06 27.19
C ILE A 611 -5.61 -9.15 27.73
N LYS A 612 -5.09 -10.01 26.84
CA LYS A 612 -4.46 -11.26 27.24
C LYS A 612 -3.10 -11.54 26.60
N GLY A 613 -2.14 -12.02 27.38
CA GLY A 613 -0.91 -12.60 26.80
C GLY A 613 0.00 -11.60 26.08
N ASN A 614 -0.17 -10.29 26.30
CA ASN A 614 0.64 -9.27 25.66
C ASN A 614 1.98 -9.09 26.40
N THR A 615 3.06 -8.80 25.68
CA THR A 615 4.36 -8.45 26.26
C THR A 615 4.66 -6.97 26.04
N VAL A 616 4.60 -6.20 27.13
CA VAL A 616 4.83 -4.75 27.17
C VAL A 616 6.16 -4.47 27.86
N VAL A 617 7.09 -3.83 27.15
CA VAL A 617 8.44 -3.52 27.64
C VAL A 617 8.68 -2.03 27.59
N ASN A 618 9.17 -1.50 28.70
CA ASN A 618 9.35 -0.08 28.98
C ASN A 618 8.07 0.74 28.72
N PRO A 619 6.93 0.35 29.34
CA PRO A 619 5.69 1.10 29.19
C PRO A 619 5.84 2.54 29.69
N ASN A 620 5.27 3.49 28.94
CA ASN A 620 4.99 4.84 29.39
C ASN A 620 3.47 4.98 29.54
N GLY A 621 2.94 4.71 30.74
CA GLY A 621 1.50 4.50 30.98
C GLY A 621 1.12 3.03 31.20
N GLY A 622 -0.11 2.78 31.67
CA GLY A 622 -0.60 1.42 31.94
C GLY A 622 -1.83 1.02 31.14
N ILE A 623 -2.35 -0.17 31.41
CA ILE A 623 -3.67 -0.62 30.95
C ILE A 623 -4.71 -0.02 31.90
N SER A 624 -5.52 0.90 31.41
CA SER A 624 -6.45 1.70 32.22
C SER A 624 -7.90 1.33 31.92
N LEU A 625 -8.57 0.71 32.89
CA LEU A 625 -9.99 0.38 32.85
C LEU A 625 -10.79 1.55 33.41
N GLU A 626 -11.42 2.36 32.54
CA GLU A 626 -12.00 3.65 32.92
C GLU A 626 -13.52 3.71 32.84
N ASP A 627 -14.09 3.32 31.69
CA ASP A 627 -15.53 3.33 31.49
C ASP A 627 -16.00 1.93 31.07
N GLY A 628 -17.11 1.45 31.63
CA GLY A 628 -17.59 0.08 31.39
C GLY A 628 -17.09 -0.93 32.44
N GLY A 629 -17.60 -2.16 32.35
CA GLY A 629 -17.45 -3.18 33.40
C GLY A 629 -16.97 -4.54 32.86
N PHE A 630 -16.67 -5.48 33.76
CA PHE A 630 -16.48 -6.90 33.41
C PHE A 630 -15.36 -7.23 32.41
N ASN A 631 -14.45 -6.28 32.17
CA ASN A 631 -13.21 -6.50 31.40
C ASN A 631 -12.24 -7.47 32.11
N SER A 632 -11.41 -8.16 31.31
CA SER A 632 -10.40 -9.11 31.77
C SER A 632 -9.01 -8.70 31.31
N VAL A 633 -8.04 -8.67 32.23
CA VAL A 633 -6.61 -8.44 31.93
C VAL A 633 -5.83 -9.63 32.48
N THR A 634 -5.39 -10.52 31.60
CA THR A 634 -4.75 -11.78 32.02
C THR A 634 -3.48 -12.15 31.29
N ASP A 635 -2.59 -12.88 31.96
CA ASP A 635 -1.43 -13.51 31.31
C ASP A 635 -0.47 -12.51 30.63
N ASN A 636 -0.55 -11.20 30.97
CA ASN A 636 0.30 -10.19 30.35
C ASN A 636 1.65 -10.12 31.08
N VAL A 637 2.71 -9.83 30.32
CA VAL A 637 4.04 -9.54 30.83
C VAL A 637 4.33 -8.05 30.63
N ILE A 638 4.41 -7.30 31.72
CA ILE A 638 4.64 -5.86 31.73
C ILE A 638 5.94 -5.58 32.48
N ILE A 639 6.99 -5.20 31.76
CA ILE A 639 8.33 -5.04 32.35
C ILE A 639 8.85 -3.66 32.02
N ARG A 640 9.33 -2.94 33.02
CA ARG A 640 10.10 -1.73 32.83
C ARG A 640 11.53 -1.93 33.32
N THR A 641 12.46 -1.57 32.44
CA THR A 641 13.91 -1.72 32.64
C THR A 641 14.61 -0.38 32.82
N THR A 642 13.94 0.71 32.44
CA THR A 642 14.44 2.09 32.48
C THR A 642 13.84 2.90 33.63
N ASP A 643 14.58 3.91 34.11
CA ASP A 643 14.04 4.91 35.04
C ASP A 643 13.02 5.84 34.38
N ILE A 644 12.24 6.55 35.19
CA ILE A 644 11.32 7.58 34.68
C ILE A 644 12.08 8.81 34.21
N ALA A 645 11.70 9.34 33.06
CA ALA A 645 12.31 10.55 32.50
C ALA A 645 11.91 11.83 33.28
N SER A 646 10.70 11.86 33.82
CA SER A 646 10.15 12.95 34.64
C SER A 646 8.90 12.49 35.39
N SER A 647 8.28 13.35 36.20
CA SER A 647 6.99 13.06 36.85
C SER A 647 5.82 12.87 35.88
N SER A 648 5.97 13.30 34.62
CA SER A 648 4.99 13.08 33.55
C SER A 648 5.11 11.71 32.91
N ASP A 649 6.24 11.02 33.09
CA ASP A 649 6.42 9.62 32.70
C ASP A 649 5.82 8.77 33.82
N ARG A 650 4.62 8.25 33.54
CA ARG A 650 3.77 7.57 34.53
C ARG A 650 3.64 6.08 34.17
N PRO A 651 4.73 5.28 34.23
CA PRO A 651 4.63 3.85 33.97
C PRO A 651 3.69 3.18 34.96
N ALA A 652 2.83 2.31 34.46
CA ALA A 652 1.93 1.54 35.30
C ALA A 652 1.72 0.15 34.70
N GLY A 653 1.33 -0.81 35.53
CA GLY A 653 0.82 -2.09 35.05
C GLY A 653 -0.65 -1.96 34.67
N VAL A 654 -1.54 -2.08 35.66
CA VAL A 654 -3.00 -2.04 35.46
C VAL A 654 -3.64 -1.02 36.40
N LEU A 655 -4.44 -0.10 35.84
CA LEU A 655 -5.27 0.83 36.59
C LEU A 655 -6.73 0.38 36.49
N VAL A 656 -7.43 0.32 37.63
CA VAL A 656 -8.72 -0.37 37.72
C VAL A 656 -9.70 0.27 38.70
N THR A 657 -10.97 0.35 38.28
CA THR A 657 -12.15 0.60 39.11
C THR A 657 -12.92 -0.69 39.40
N PRO A 658 -13.68 -0.83 40.50
CA PRO A 658 -14.37 -2.09 40.83
C PRO A 658 -15.70 -2.27 40.08
N LEU A 659 -15.64 -2.41 38.76
CA LEU A 659 -16.83 -2.65 37.94
C LEU A 659 -16.87 -4.11 37.45
N GLY A 660 -16.55 -5.06 38.34
CA GLY A 660 -16.60 -6.50 38.04
C GLY A 660 -15.46 -7.03 37.16
N HIS A 661 -14.33 -6.31 37.07
CA HIS A 661 -13.20 -6.74 36.25
C HIS A 661 -12.46 -7.94 36.84
N THR A 662 -11.66 -8.61 35.99
CA THR A 662 -10.74 -9.68 36.38
C THR A 662 -9.32 -9.35 35.99
N ILE A 663 -8.43 -9.26 36.97
CA ILE A 663 -6.99 -9.03 36.79
C ILE A 663 -6.26 -10.27 37.28
N SER A 664 -5.83 -11.15 36.38
CA SER A 664 -5.31 -12.45 36.80
C SER A 664 -4.05 -12.88 36.07
N ASN A 665 -3.14 -13.53 36.79
CA ASN A 665 -1.96 -14.17 36.19
C ASN A 665 -1.06 -13.21 35.39
N ASN A 666 -1.02 -11.92 35.70
CA ASN A 666 -0.11 -10.97 35.05
C ASN A 666 1.24 -10.93 35.76
N TYR A 667 2.33 -10.74 35.00
CA TYR A 667 3.66 -10.48 35.53
C TYR A 667 4.04 -9.02 35.30
N ILE A 668 4.19 -8.26 36.38
CA ILE A 668 4.46 -6.82 36.35
C ILE A 668 5.77 -6.58 37.10
N ALA A 669 6.77 -5.99 36.44
CA ALA A 669 8.08 -5.80 37.05
C ALA A 669 8.70 -4.45 36.73
N GLY A 670 9.40 -3.87 37.72
CA GLY A 670 10.27 -2.73 37.50
C GLY A 670 9.54 -1.39 37.30
N ILE A 671 8.32 -1.22 37.80
CA ILE A 671 7.59 0.06 37.70
C ILE A 671 8.21 1.08 38.67
N ARG A 672 8.85 2.14 38.15
CA ARG A 672 9.66 3.11 38.93
C ARG A 672 9.01 4.48 39.03
N SER A 673 7.79 4.54 39.57
CA SER A 673 7.05 5.78 39.78
C SER A 673 6.53 5.85 41.22
N GLY A 674 6.62 7.05 41.81
CA GLY A 674 5.98 7.38 43.09
C GLY A 674 4.72 8.24 42.91
N ASN A 675 4.19 8.31 41.69
CA ASN A 675 2.99 9.09 41.39
C ASN A 675 1.73 8.32 41.80
N LYS A 676 0.76 9.02 42.38
CA LYS A 676 -0.51 8.48 42.91
C LYS A 676 -1.35 7.65 41.92
N GLU A 677 -1.08 7.72 40.62
CA GLU A 677 -1.76 6.95 39.56
C GLU A 677 -0.88 5.92 38.86
N ALA A 678 0.34 5.68 39.33
CA ALA A 678 1.31 4.89 38.60
C ALA A 678 2.03 3.92 39.54
N GLY A 679 1.75 2.63 39.34
CA GLY A 679 2.30 1.53 40.13
C GLY A 679 2.09 0.20 39.42
N GLY A 680 2.30 -0.91 40.12
CA GLY A 680 2.05 -2.25 39.58
C GLY A 680 0.56 -2.44 39.26
N ILE A 681 -0.27 -2.51 40.30
CA ILE A 681 -1.74 -2.51 40.18
C ILE A 681 -2.30 -1.32 40.97
N VAL A 682 -3.04 -0.46 40.29
CA VAL A 682 -3.57 0.80 40.82
C VAL A 682 -5.08 0.71 40.90
N PHE A 683 -5.62 0.71 42.11
CA PHE A 683 -7.04 0.87 42.37
C PHE A 683 -7.34 2.35 42.46
N THR A 684 -8.31 2.84 41.69
CA THR A 684 -8.60 4.27 41.62
C THR A 684 -10.10 4.53 41.56
N ALA A 685 -10.53 5.67 42.11
CA ALA A 685 -11.88 6.20 41.93
C ALA A 685 -11.94 7.29 40.84
N ASN A 686 -10.80 7.64 40.23
CA ASN A 686 -10.71 8.73 39.25
C ASN A 686 -11.82 8.65 38.18
N PRO A 687 -12.10 7.49 37.55
CA PRO A 687 -13.13 7.42 36.50
C PRO A 687 -14.56 7.74 36.95
N PHE A 688 -14.88 7.69 38.26
CA PHE A 688 -16.18 8.11 38.79
C PHE A 688 -16.34 9.62 38.93
N SER A 689 -15.32 10.40 38.61
CA SER A 689 -15.29 11.85 38.85
C SER A 689 -14.84 12.64 37.63
N GLN A 690 -14.91 12.01 36.46
CA GLN A 690 -14.60 12.59 35.16
C GLN A 690 -15.78 13.37 34.56
N ALA A 691 -17.00 13.20 35.08
CA ALA A 691 -18.19 13.93 34.63
C ALA A 691 -18.42 15.23 35.40
N ASP A 692 -19.24 16.12 34.83
CA ASP A 692 -19.59 17.40 35.46
C ASP A 692 -20.32 17.20 36.79
N GLY A 693 -19.86 17.92 37.82
CA GLY A 693 -20.41 17.79 39.18
C GLY A 693 -19.80 16.64 39.99
N GLY A 694 -18.76 15.97 39.49
CA GLY A 694 -18.05 14.93 40.24
C GLY A 694 -18.89 13.68 40.44
N VAL A 695 -19.58 13.22 39.39
CA VAL A 695 -20.37 11.98 39.40
C VAL A 695 -19.84 11.02 38.33
N PRO A 696 -20.19 9.71 38.39
CA PRO A 696 -19.80 8.78 37.36
C PRO A 696 -20.29 9.23 35.99
N ASN A 697 -19.45 8.99 34.97
CA ASN A 697 -19.89 9.05 33.58
C ASN A 697 -21.09 8.11 33.36
N SER A 698 -21.89 8.40 32.34
CA SER A 698 -23.12 7.66 32.06
C SER A 698 -22.89 6.16 31.81
N GLY A 699 -21.73 5.79 31.24
CA GLY A 699 -21.32 4.40 31.08
C GLY A 699 -21.11 3.68 32.40
N ASN A 700 -20.29 4.24 33.28
CA ASN A 700 -20.07 3.71 34.63
C ASN A 700 -21.35 3.69 35.45
N GLN A 701 -22.19 4.71 35.32
CA GLN A 701 -23.50 4.73 35.96
C GLN A 701 -24.40 3.60 35.43
N ALA A 702 -24.42 3.36 34.11
CA ALA A 702 -25.20 2.28 33.52
C ALA A 702 -24.74 0.89 33.97
N VAL A 703 -23.43 0.68 34.16
CA VAL A 703 -22.90 -0.54 34.78
C VAL A 703 -23.37 -0.67 36.22
N LEU A 704 -23.25 0.39 37.03
CA LEU A 704 -23.68 0.38 38.45
C LEU A 704 -25.19 0.17 38.62
N ASP A 705 -25.99 0.69 37.68
CA ASP A 705 -27.45 0.52 37.66
C ASP A 705 -27.87 -0.90 37.26
N ALA A 706 -26.98 -1.66 36.60
CA ALA A 706 -27.22 -3.06 36.32
C ALA A 706 -27.19 -3.89 37.61
N ALA A 707 -28.05 -4.90 37.71
CA ALA A 707 -27.95 -5.85 38.81
C ALA A 707 -26.81 -6.85 38.50
N GLY A 708 -25.65 -6.69 39.15
CA GLY A 708 -24.48 -7.53 38.91
C GLY A 708 -23.58 -7.71 40.14
N ASP A 709 -22.70 -8.70 40.07
CA ASP A 709 -21.59 -8.84 41.01
C ASP A 709 -20.41 -8.01 40.48
N PHE A 710 -20.18 -6.85 41.10
CA PHE A 710 -19.09 -5.95 40.72
C PHE A 710 -17.79 -6.26 41.45
N THR A 711 -17.70 -7.42 42.13
CA THR A 711 -16.48 -7.86 42.81
C THR A 711 -15.32 -7.88 41.83
N LEU A 712 -14.28 -7.12 42.17
CA LEU A 712 -13.03 -7.09 41.43
C LEU A 712 -12.21 -8.32 41.80
N THR A 713 -11.90 -9.18 40.82
CA THR A 713 -11.07 -10.36 41.04
C THR A 713 -9.62 -10.03 40.70
N VAL A 714 -8.72 -10.13 41.68
CA VAL A 714 -7.28 -9.91 41.51
C VAL A 714 -6.54 -11.14 41.99
N THR A 715 -6.11 -12.00 41.07
CA THR A 715 -5.60 -13.34 41.43
C THR A 715 -4.34 -13.77 40.72
N ASN A 716 -3.44 -14.46 41.42
CA ASN A 716 -2.22 -15.07 40.83
C ASN A 716 -1.30 -14.11 40.06
N ASN A 717 -1.39 -12.80 40.30
CA ASN A 717 -0.47 -11.86 39.68
C ASN A 717 0.89 -11.88 40.38
N THR A 718 1.95 -11.57 39.66
CA THR A 718 3.30 -11.35 40.19
C THR A 718 3.66 -9.89 39.99
N VAL A 719 3.93 -9.15 41.08
CA VAL A 719 4.43 -7.77 41.04
C VAL A 719 5.79 -7.71 41.70
N LEU A 720 6.83 -7.38 40.94
CA LEU A 720 8.22 -7.41 41.40
C LEU A 720 8.93 -6.07 41.23
N ASN A 721 9.82 -5.77 42.17
CA ASN A 721 10.77 -4.65 42.10
C ASN A 721 10.14 -3.34 41.59
N SER A 722 8.96 -3.02 42.07
CA SER A 722 8.19 -1.84 41.67
C SER A 722 8.13 -0.89 42.86
N GLN A 723 8.37 0.40 42.64
CA GLN A 723 8.38 1.40 43.71
C GLN A 723 7.06 1.39 44.48
N GLN A 724 5.94 1.34 43.75
CA GLN A 724 4.60 1.20 44.31
C GLN A 724 3.93 -0.06 43.71
N PRO A 725 4.07 -1.25 44.34
CA PRO A 725 3.53 -2.50 43.78
C PRO A 725 2.01 -2.50 43.69
N ILE A 726 1.35 -2.13 44.78
CA ILE A 726 -0.11 -2.01 44.87
C ILE A 726 -0.48 -0.63 45.41
N VAL A 727 -1.32 0.10 44.68
CA VAL A 727 -1.68 1.48 44.98
C VAL A 727 -3.18 1.62 45.15
N PHE A 728 -3.62 2.16 46.29
CA PHE A 728 -4.97 2.70 46.44
C PHE A 728 -4.89 4.21 46.23
N SER A 729 -5.11 4.61 44.98
CA SER A 729 -4.89 5.97 44.52
C SER A 729 -5.78 6.96 45.25
N THR A 730 -5.18 8.06 45.68
CA THR A 730 -5.93 9.21 46.20
C THR A 730 -6.39 10.17 45.11
N GLU A 731 -5.90 9.95 43.88
CA GLU A 731 -6.23 10.81 42.77
C GLU A 731 -7.71 10.70 42.45
N ILE A 732 -8.33 11.86 42.41
CA ILE A 732 -9.70 12.04 41.99
C ILE A 732 -9.72 12.92 40.74
N GLY A 733 -10.72 12.70 39.90
CA GLY A 733 -10.87 13.40 38.64
C GLY A 733 -11.00 14.89 38.85
N SER A 734 -10.46 15.65 37.89
CA SER A 734 -10.40 17.12 37.94
C SER A 734 -11.78 17.81 37.99
N ARG A 735 -12.88 17.06 37.81
CA ARG A 735 -14.25 17.57 37.92
C ARG A 735 -14.90 17.25 39.27
N ALA A 736 -14.20 16.57 40.17
CA ALA A 736 -14.61 16.44 41.57
C ALA A 736 -14.61 17.81 42.28
N PRO A 737 -15.43 17.98 43.32
CA PRO A 737 -15.47 19.22 44.10
C PRO A 737 -14.27 19.39 45.07
N VAL A 738 -13.36 18.43 45.11
CA VAL A 738 -12.22 18.35 46.03
C VAL A 738 -10.95 17.90 45.30
N GLY A 739 -9.78 18.16 45.89
CA GLY A 739 -8.50 17.84 45.24
C GLY A 739 -8.03 16.40 45.45
N ASP A 740 -8.60 15.72 46.45
CA ASP A 740 -8.19 14.39 46.88
C ASP A 740 -9.44 13.60 47.33
N CYS A 741 -9.50 12.28 47.13
CA CYS A 741 -10.66 11.50 47.58
C CYS A 741 -10.84 11.46 49.10
N ASP A 742 -9.82 11.80 49.89
CA ASP A 742 -9.96 11.89 51.35
C ASP A 742 -10.75 13.10 51.82
N GLU A 743 -10.82 14.13 50.99
CA GLU A 743 -11.60 15.34 51.26
C GLU A 743 -13.09 15.15 50.94
N LEU A 744 -13.47 14.00 50.36
CA LEU A 744 -14.87 13.69 50.08
C LEU A 744 -15.65 13.50 51.38
N THR A 745 -16.84 14.10 51.43
CA THR A 745 -17.80 13.95 52.52
C THR A 745 -19.19 13.70 51.94
N ALA A 746 -20.07 13.09 52.74
CA ALA A 746 -21.47 12.93 52.37
C ALA A 746 -22.17 14.28 52.06
N ASP A 747 -21.65 15.38 52.62
CA ASP A 747 -22.21 16.72 52.44
C ASP A 747 -21.73 17.41 51.14
N ASN A 748 -20.46 17.24 50.75
CA ASN A 748 -19.90 17.92 49.57
C ASN A 748 -20.07 17.14 48.26
N ALA A 749 -20.15 15.81 48.31
CA ALA A 749 -20.20 14.95 47.13
C ALA A 749 -20.86 13.60 47.44
N PRO A 750 -22.18 13.55 47.77
CA PRO A 750 -22.82 12.36 48.33
C PRO A 750 -22.70 11.09 47.46
N VAL A 751 -22.78 11.21 46.14
CA VAL A 751 -22.66 10.08 45.20
C VAL A 751 -21.23 9.56 45.17
N LEU A 752 -20.27 10.45 44.92
CA LEU A 752 -18.86 10.10 44.83
C LEU A 752 -18.33 9.60 46.18
N TYR A 753 -18.69 10.25 47.28
CA TYR A 753 -18.43 9.78 48.63
C TYR A 753 -18.95 8.36 48.86
N GLY A 754 -20.19 8.06 48.44
CA GLY A 754 -20.73 6.70 48.54
C GLY A 754 -20.00 5.66 47.69
N LEU A 755 -19.44 6.06 46.55
CA LEU A 755 -18.67 5.20 45.64
C LEU A 755 -17.18 5.08 46.01
N THR A 756 -16.67 5.97 46.86
CA THR A 756 -15.25 6.04 47.23
C THR A 756 -14.99 5.70 48.69
N LYS A 757 -15.99 5.79 49.59
CA LYS A 757 -15.88 5.35 50.97
C LYS A 757 -16.48 3.96 51.12
N ASN A 758 -15.61 2.95 51.12
CA ASN A 758 -15.88 1.55 51.46
C ASN A 758 -16.80 0.85 50.43
N ALA A 759 -16.60 1.13 49.14
CA ALA A 759 -17.43 0.62 48.05
C ALA A 759 -16.83 -0.60 47.33
N PHE A 760 -15.49 -0.71 47.27
CA PHE A 760 -14.83 -1.68 46.40
C PHE A 760 -14.84 -3.05 47.07
N VAL A 761 -15.56 -4.02 46.51
CA VAL A 761 -15.43 -5.42 46.95
C VAL A 761 -14.34 -6.06 46.11
N ILE A 762 -13.30 -6.56 46.77
CA ILE A 762 -12.15 -7.17 46.09
C ILE A 762 -12.01 -8.62 46.57
N ASN A 763 -11.81 -9.53 45.62
CA ASN A 763 -11.28 -10.87 45.88
C ASN A 763 -9.80 -10.88 45.48
N PHE A 764 -8.92 -10.75 46.46
CA PHE A 764 -7.47 -10.70 46.29
C PHE A 764 -6.85 -12.00 46.79
N ASP A 765 -6.44 -12.88 45.87
CA ASP A 765 -5.95 -14.23 46.22
C ASP A 765 -4.70 -14.65 45.43
N GLY A 766 -3.74 -15.32 46.07
CA GLY A 766 -2.60 -15.95 45.39
C GLY A 766 -1.61 -15.02 44.67
N ASN A 767 -1.63 -13.70 44.92
CA ASN A 767 -0.74 -12.73 44.29
C ASN A 767 0.65 -12.70 44.97
N LEU A 768 1.72 -12.80 44.19
CA LEU A 768 3.10 -12.64 44.65
C LEU A 768 3.53 -11.17 44.56
N ILE A 769 3.92 -10.57 45.69
CA ILE A 769 4.49 -9.23 45.73
C ILE A 769 5.88 -9.31 46.38
N ALA A 770 6.92 -8.87 45.67
CA ALA A 770 8.27 -8.83 46.24
C ALA A 770 9.10 -7.67 45.68
N ASN A 771 9.58 -6.81 46.58
CA ASN A 771 10.57 -5.78 46.29
C ASN A 771 11.86 -6.14 47.01
N GLY A 772 13.01 -6.04 46.33
CA GLY A 772 14.31 -6.27 46.97
C GLY A 772 14.57 -5.26 48.09
N LEU A 773 15.03 -5.74 49.26
CA LEU A 773 15.58 -4.90 50.31
C LEU A 773 16.99 -4.46 49.86
N GLY A 774 17.17 -3.16 49.60
CA GLY A 774 18.51 -2.60 49.44
C GLY A 774 19.26 -2.63 50.78
N ASP A 775 20.47 -3.17 50.81
CA ASP A 775 21.36 -3.03 51.97
C ASP A 775 21.82 -1.56 52.08
N GLN A 776 21.16 -0.82 52.97
CA GLN A 776 21.41 0.61 53.25
C GLN A 776 22.77 0.88 53.93
N THR A 777 23.64 -0.12 54.10
CA THR A 777 24.79 0.04 55.00
C THR A 777 26.00 0.79 54.44
N ASP A 778 26.11 1.02 53.11
CA ASP A 778 27.17 1.88 52.57
C ASP A 778 26.77 2.59 51.26
N ALA A 779 26.88 3.92 51.25
CA ALA A 779 26.58 4.80 50.11
C ALA A 779 27.41 4.49 48.85
N ASP A 780 28.55 3.81 49.00
CA ASP A 780 29.45 3.40 47.91
C ASP A 780 29.03 2.07 47.23
N SER A 781 28.01 1.37 47.75
CA SER A 781 27.55 0.07 47.22
C SER A 781 26.34 0.16 46.29
N ILE A 782 25.62 1.29 46.31
CA ILE A 782 24.33 1.51 45.60
C ILE A 782 24.46 1.32 44.08
N GLU A 783 25.53 1.83 43.47
CA GLU A 783 25.79 1.60 42.04
C GLU A 783 26.18 0.14 41.75
N SER A 784 26.88 -0.53 42.66
CA SER A 784 27.42 -1.88 42.45
C SER A 784 26.37 -3.00 42.59
N SER A 785 25.36 -2.83 43.46
CA SER A 785 24.27 -3.79 43.69
C SER A 785 23.17 -3.67 42.64
N ALA A 786 22.91 -2.47 42.11
CA ALA A 786 22.05 -2.25 40.94
C ALA A 786 22.62 -2.91 39.66
N LEU A 787 23.95 -2.88 39.47
CA LEU A 787 24.62 -3.36 38.25
C LEU A 787 24.87 -4.87 38.21
N THR A 788 24.89 -5.59 39.34
CA THR A 788 25.29 -7.01 39.38
C THR A 788 24.13 -8.02 39.28
N GLN A 789 22.87 -7.62 39.50
CA GLN A 789 21.72 -8.54 39.54
C GLN A 789 20.48 -8.08 38.72
N GLY A 790 20.61 -7.05 37.88
CA GLY A 790 19.72 -6.79 36.74
C GLY A 790 18.34 -6.18 37.01
N LEU A 791 17.83 -6.15 38.25
CA LEU A 791 16.52 -5.55 38.58
C LEU A 791 16.48 -4.90 39.98
N PHE A 792 17.62 -4.46 40.53
CA PHE A 792 17.68 -3.87 41.87
C PHE A 792 17.41 -2.36 41.87
N TYR A 793 16.59 -1.93 42.83
CA TYR A 793 16.28 -0.52 43.09
C TYR A 793 17.31 0.08 44.07
N PRO A 794 18.00 1.18 43.72
CA PRO A 794 18.80 1.94 44.67
C PRO A 794 17.86 2.70 45.62
N ASN A 795 17.89 2.36 46.90
CA ASN A 795 16.88 2.70 47.90
C ASN A 795 16.95 4.17 48.42
N THR A 796 17.01 5.15 47.51
CA THR A 796 17.12 6.59 47.86
C THR A 796 15.78 7.33 47.85
N LEU A 797 14.66 6.68 47.52
CA LEU A 797 13.31 7.26 47.52
C LEU A 797 12.46 6.54 48.57
N ASP A 798 11.83 7.32 49.47
CA ASP A 798 10.99 6.86 50.59
C ASP A 798 9.71 6.13 50.11
N SER A 799 9.81 4.90 49.60
CA SER A 799 8.63 4.06 49.34
C SER A 799 8.91 2.60 49.72
N ASP A 800 8.86 2.35 51.03
CA ASP A 800 9.03 1.03 51.66
C ASP A 800 7.68 0.29 51.80
N HIS A 801 6.69 0.49 50.90
CA HIS A 801 5.30 0.07 51.15
C HIS A 801 4.78 -0.88 50.07
N ALA A 802 4.44 -2.12 50.48
CA ALA A 802 3.72 -3.07 49.61
C ALA A 802 2.30 -2.60 49.25
N PHE A 803 1.73 -1.73 50.09
CA PHE A 803 0.43 -1.08 49.91
C PHE A 803 0.54 0.39 50.30
N GLU A 804 0.20 1.29 49.40
CA GLU A 804 -0.01 2.70 49.70
C GLU A 804 -1.49 2.94 49.94
N TYR A 805 -1.83 3.46 51.12
CA TYR A 805 -3.20 3.49 51.63
C TYR A 805 -3.53 4.87 52.16
N ASP A 806 -4.31 5.60 51.37
CA ASP A 806 -4.71 6.96 51.73
C ASP A 806 -6.24 7.09 51.62
N CYS A 807 -6.87 6.67 50.51
CA CYS A 807 -8.34 6.64 50.41
C CYS A 807 -8.97 5.31 50.87
N ASP A 808 -10.01 5.39 51.72
CA ASP A 808 -10.84 4.26 52.21
C ASP A 808 -11.69 3.58 51.10
N LEU A 809 -11.11 3.26 49.95
CA LEU A 809 -11.81 2.76 48.76
C LEU A 809 -12.43 1.37 48.97
N ILE A 810 -11.78 0.51 49.76
CA ILE A 810 -12.14 -0.90 49.90
C ILE A 810 -13.23 -1.12 50.93
N LYS A 811 -14.18 -1.98 50.58
CA LYS A 811 -15.16 -2.53 51.50
C LYS A 811 -14.57 -3.62 52.39
N HIS A 812 -14.03 -3.22 53.52
CA HIS A 812 -13.26 -4.11 54.40
C HIS A 812 -14.06 -5.33 54.88
N ASP A 813 -15.31 -5.17 55.31
CA ASP A 813 -16.12 -6.24 55.90
C ASP A 813 -16.48 -7.39 54.93
N THR A 814 -16.46 -7.13 53.62
CA THR A 814 -16.83 -8.12 52.59
C THR A 814 -15.70 -8.50 51.64
N SER A 815 -14.63 -7.71 51.56
CA SER A 815 -13.49 -8.03 50.71
C SER A 815 -12.70 -9.22 51.27
N VAL A 816 -12.21 -10.06 50.37
CA VAL A 816 -11.37 -11.22 50.70
C VAL A 816 -9.95 -10.88 50.33
N LEU A 817 -9.07 -10.85 51.33
CA LEU A 817 -7.63 -10.67 51.17
C LEU A 817 -6.95 -11.94 51.68
N SER A 818 -6.79 -12.93 50.82
CA SER A 818 -6.04 -14.15 51.11
C SER A 818 -4.72 -14.11 50.37
N ASN A 819 -3.69 -13.53 51.01
CA ASN A 819 -2.34 -13.66 50.48
C ASN A 819 -1.52 -14.59 51.35
N ASN A 820 -1.10 -15.73 50.78
CA ASN A 820 -0.20 -16.67 51.44
C ASN A 820 1.29 -16.33 51.21
N PHE A 821 1.61 -15.37 50.32
CA PHE A 821 2.98 -15.13 49.86
C PHE A 821 3.30 -13.64 49.68
N GLY A 822 4.20 -13.14 50.52
CA GLY A 822 4.80 -11.83 50.38
C GLY A 822 5.71 -11.55 51.56
N TYR A 823 7.00 -11.36 51.30
CA TYR A 823 7.90 -10.66 52.21
C TYR A 823 7.45 -9.21 52.26
N MET A 824 6.36 -8.96 52.98
CA MET A 824 5.83 -7.63 53.16
C MET A 824 6.65 -6.98 54.28
N ASP A 825 7.65 -6.14 53.99
CA ASP A 825 7.92 -5.07 54.94
C ASP A 825 6.86 -4.02 54.66
N SER A 826 5.70 -4.12 55.34
CA SER A 826 4.73 -3.05 55.31
C SER A 826 5.05 -2.11 56.47
N ARG A 827 5.78 -1.04 56.18
CA ARG A 827 5.32 0.23 56.75
C ARG A 827 4.04 0.58 56.02
N VAL A 828 3.01 0.89 56.77
CA VAL A 828 1.80 1.52 56.26
C VAL A 828 2.08 3.00 56.50
N SER A 829 2.08 3.84 55.47
CA SER A 829 1.90 5.28 55.67
C SER A 829 0.42 5.56 55.52
N GLY A 830 -0.25 5.76 56.64
CA GLY A 830 -1.55 6.41 56.65
C GLY A 830 -1.32 7.90 56.89
N ASP A 831 -2.23 8.71 56.37
CA ASP A 831 -2.42 10.11 56.73
C ASP A 831 -2.09 10.36 58.22
N THR A 832 -1.41 11.46 58.47
CA THR A 832 -0.95 11.92 59.79
C THR A 832 -2.06 12.14 60.84
N SER A 833 -3.32 11.85 60.52
CA SER A 833 -4.40 11.72 61.49
C SER A 833 -4.24 10.39 62.24
N GLY A 834 -4.09 10.45 63.57
CA GLY A 834 -3.65 9.33 64.42
C GLY A 834 -4.54 8.08 64.51
N ASP A 835 -5.44 7.86 63.54
CA ASP A 835 -6.36 6.72 63.45
C ASP A 835 -5.97 5.83 62.26
N TRP A 836 -4.93 5.02 62.47
CA TRP A 836 -4.53 3.95 61.54
C TRP A 836 -5.70 3.00 61.27
N VAL A 837 -6.18 2.92 60.01
CA VAL A 837 -7.18 1.91 59.60
C VAL A 837 -6.50 0.55 59.58
N ALA A 838 -6.67 -0.20 60.66
CA ALA A 838 -6.10 -1.53 60.78
C ALA A 838 -6.84 -2.51 59.87
N ILE A 839 -6.26 -2.83 58.70
CA ILE A 839 -6.57 -4.04 57.91
C ILE A 839 -6.50 -5.33 58.77
N ARG A 840 -5.90 -5.24 59.97
CA ARG A 840 -5.64 -6.31 60.94
C ARG A 840 -6.88 -7.02 61.54
N ASN A 841 -8.10 -6.52 61.33
CA ASN A 841 -9.32 -7.07 61.94
C ASN A 841 -10.32 -7.67 60.94
N LEU A 842 -9.86 -8.11 59.77
CA LEU A 842 -10.71 -8.81 58.79
C LEU A 842 -10.88 -10.29 59.16
N ASN A 843 -12.12 -10.78 59.04
CA ASN A 843 -12.64 -12.07 59.51
C ASN A 843 -11.69 -13.28 59.31
N GLY A 844 -10.79 -13.52 60.27
CA GLY A 844 -10.00 -14.76 60.36
C GLY A 844 -8.48 -14.61 60.37
N ASN A 845 -7.89 -13.48 60.00
CA ASN A 845 -6.41 -13.31 60.01
C ASN A 845 -5.88 -12.79 61.36
N GLY A 846 -6.16 -13.56 62.42
CA GLY A 846 -5.49 -13.38 63.70
C GLY A 846 -4.02 -13.79 63.62
N SER A 847 -3.13 -12.82 63.89
CA SER A 847 -1.68 -12.93 64.18
C SER A 847 -0.80 -13.76 63.23
N PHE A 848 0.13 -13.10 62.54
CA PHE A 848 1.17 -13.76 61.74
C PHE A 848 2.35 -14.26 62.60
N ASP A 849 2.52 -15.58 62.64
CA ASP A 849 3.70 -16.47 62.44
C ASP A 849 3.16 -17.93 62.52
N THR A 850 3.88 -19.04 62.31
CA THR A 850 5.07 -19.43 61.54
C THR A 850 4.54 -20.20 60.34
N ASP A 851 4.50 -19.72 59.11
CA ASP A 851 5.60 -19.26 58.26
C ASP A 851 5.08 -18.44 57.05
N GLY A 852 3.96 -17.74 57.21
CA GLY A 852 3.31 -16.93 56.15
C GLY A 852 3.42 -15.39 56.29
N ALA A 853 4.54 -14.87 56.83
CA ALA A 853 5.03 -13.46 56.92
C ALA A 853 4.13 -12.39 57.64
N ILE A 854 4.56 -11.49 58.54
CA ILE A 854 5.65 -10.48 58.57
C ILE A 854 6.10 -10.25 60.03
N ASP A 855 7.41 -10.06 60.26
CA ASP A 855 8.02 -9.65 61.52
C ASP A 855 8.26 -8.13 61.57
N GLN A 856 7.77 -7.45 62.61
CA GLN A 856 7.90 -6.00 62.78
C GLN A 856 9.11 -5.60 63.65
N ASP A 857 9.88 -6.55 64.21
CA ASP A 857 11.17 -6.32 64.88
C ASP A 857 12.00 -7.63 65.00
N PRO A 858 12.65 -8.09 63.91
CA PRO A 858 13.36 -9.37 63.88
C PRO A 858 14.57 -9.47 64.83
N ALA A 859 15.04 -8.35 65.40
CA ALA A 859 16.12 -8.36 66.36
C ALA A 859 15.66 -8.67 67.80
N ALA A 860 14.40 -8.38 68.15
CA ALA A 860 13.91 -8.46 69.52
C ALA A 860 13.27 -9.80 69.90
N ASN A 861 12.86 -10.61 68.93
CA ASN A 861 12.07 -11.83 69.12
C ASN A 861 12.87 -13.13 68.89
N GLY A 862 14.16 -13.04 68.54
CA GLY A 862 15.09 -14.17 68.54
C GLY A 862 14.75 -15.27 67.51
N LYS A 863 14.03 -14.92 66.44
CA LYS A 863 13.71 -15.81 65.32
C LYS A 863 14.47 -15.40 64.05
N GLU A 864 14.58 -16.34 63.13
CA GLU A 864 15.59 -16.45 62.08
C GLU A 864 15.76 -15.19 61.20
N VAL A 865 17.03 -14.88 60.92
CA VAL A 865 17.45 -13.96 59.87
C VAL A 865 16.95 -14.52 58.53
N LEU A 866 16.20 -13.72 57.78
CA LEU A 866 15.69 -14.05 56.45
C LEU A 866 16.83 -14.60 55.56
N GLU A 867 16.68 -15.85 55.10
CA GLU A 867 17.58 -16.43 54.11
C GLU A 867 17.23 -15.87 52.73
N TYR A 868 18.12 -15.06 52.18
CA TYR A 868 17.97 -14.42 50.87
C TYR A 868 17.73 -15.47 49.77
N VAL A 869 16.55 -15.46 49.14
CA VAL A 869 16.35 -16.15 47.86
C VAL A 869 16.73 -15.18 46.74
N THR A 870 18.01 -15.11 46.40
CA THR A 870 18.46 -14.46 45.16
C THR A 870 18.16 -15.38 43.99
N ALA A 871 17.07 -15.13 43.26
CA ALA A 871 16.84 -15.76 41.98
C ALA A 871 17.47 -14.90 40.87
N THR A 872 18.42 -15.45 40.12
CA THR A 872 18.82 -14.88 38.82
C THR A 872 17.59 -14.86 37.91
N SER A 873 17.10 -13.65 37.56
CA SER A 873 15.94 -13.49 36.69
C SER A 873 16.29 -13.82 35.24
N THR A 874 16.20 -15.11 34.91
CA THR A 874 15.92 -15.59 33.57
C THR A 874 14.52 -16.17 33.64
N LEU A 875 13.56 -15.63 32.89
CA LEU A 875 12.22 -16.20 32.76
C LEU A 875 12.33 -17.69 32.37
N LEU A 876 12.28 -18.57 33.37
CA LEU A 876 12.16 -20.01 33.24
C LEU A 876 11.27 -20.44 34.41
N GLU A 877 10.02 -20.77 34.10
CA GLU A 877 9.13 -21.42 35.05
C GLU A 877 9.74 -22.73 35.55
N THR A 878 9.46 -23.02 36.83
CA THR A 878 9.72 -24.25 37.57
C THR A 878 11.12 -24.41 38.18
N ASP A 879 11.17 -24.20 39.50
CA ASP A 879 12.03 -25.01 40.36
C ASP A 879 11.67 -26.51 40.15
N PRO A 880 12.59 -27.38 39.72
CA PRO A 880 12.36 -28.81 39.60
C PRO A 880 12.00 -29.51 40.93
N ALA A 881 12.22 -28.85 42.06
CA ALA A 881 12.01 -29.43 43.39
C ALA A 881 10.60 -29.21 43.98
N GLY A 882 9.75 -28.37 43.36
CA GLY A 882 8.32 -28.27 43.70
C GLY A 882 7.98 -27.98 45.17
N LEU A 883 8.91 -27.39 45.94
CA LEU A 883 8.79 -27.25 47.40
C LEU A 883 8.69 -25.80 47.89
N GLN A 884 8.45 -24.83 47.01
CA GLN A 884 7.85 -23.56 47.40
C GLN A 884 6.50 -23.37 46.68
N ALA A 885 5.53 -22.87 47.43
CA ALA A 885 4.11 -23.06 47.19
C ALA A 885 3.54 -22.26 46.00
N VAL A 886 2.31 -22.63 45.64
CA VAL A 886 1.51 -22.31 44.43
C VAL A 886 1.21 -20.79 44.27
N ALA A 887 2.21 -19.94 44.11
CA ALA A 887 2.05 -18.48 44.01
C ALA A 887 2.68 -17.90 42.75
N GLY A 888 2.08 -16.81 42.25
CA GLY A 888 2.59 -16.03 41.12
C GLY A 888 2.12 -16.50 39.75
N ALA A 889 2.43 -15.68 38.76
CA ALA A 889 1.99 -15.87 37.38
C ALA A 889 2.66 -17.08 36.72
N LYS A 890 1.86 -17.87 35.97
CA LYS A 890 2.25 -19.15 35.39
C LYS A 890 1.99 -19.23 33.91
N SER A 891 2.73 -20.10 33.22
CA SER A 891 2.58 -20.42 31.80
C SER A 891 2.57 -19.17 30.92
N LEU A 892 3.40 -18.18 31.30
CA LEU A 892 3.55 -16.93 30.56
C LEU A 892 4.56 -17.12 29.44
N TYR A 893 4.23 -16.56 28.28
CA TYR A 893 5.14 -16.47 27.15
C TYR A 893 5.64 -15.04 26.99
N TYR A 894 6.95 -14.84 27.13
CA TYR A 894 7.58 -13.56 26.81
C TYR A 894 7.77 -13.49 25.29
N ILE A 895 6.94 -12.68 24.63
CA ILE A 895 6.94 -12.52 23.18
C ILE A 895 8.22 -11.81 22.75
N GLN A 896 8.96 -12.38 21.80
CA GLN A 896 10.08 -11.70 21.16
C GLN A 896 9.59 -10.83 20.01
N ALA A 897 10.35 -9.80 19.64
CA ALA A 897 9.99 -8.96 18.49
C ALA A 897 9.88 -9.76 17.18
N SER A 898 10.66 -10.84 17.03
CA SER A 898 10.59 -11.77 15.88
C SER A 898 9.34 -12.64 15.85
N ASP A 899 8.62 -12.77 16.96
CA ASP A 899 7.43 -13.61 17.06
C ASP A 899 6.18 -12.87 16.54
N VAL A 900 6.26 -11.57 16.27
CA VAL A 900 5.10 -10.74 15.90
C VAL A 900 5.48 -9.71 14.84
N GLY A 901 4.48 -8.99 14.34
CA GLY A 901 4.67 -8.03 13.26
C GLY A 901 4.75 -8.70 11.90
N VAL A 902 5.21 -7.92 10.91
CA VAL A 902 5.14 -8.32 9.50
C VAL A 902 6.04 -9.52 9.23
N GLY A 903 5.50 -10.52 8.52
CA GLY A 903 6.18 -11.75 8.16
C GLY A 903 6.26 -12.79 9.28
N SER A 904 5.77 -12.50 10.49
CA SER A 904 5.70 -13.51 11.55
C SER A 904 4.70 -14.60 11.22
N THR A 905 5.11 -15.85 11.40
CA THR A 905 4.23 -17.04 11.36
C THR A 905 3.98 -17.64 12.74
N TRP A 906 4.46 -17.01 13.81
CA TRP A 906 4.32 -17.55 15.15
C TRP A 906 2.84 -17.56 15.57
N VAL A 907 2.45 -18.65 16.20
CA VAL A 907 1.14 -18.87 16.79
C VAL A 907 1.36 -19.50 18.16
N ILE A 908 0.51 -19.14 19.13
CA ILE A 908 0.61 -19.74 20.46
C ILE A 908 0.31 -21.25 20.38
N SER A 909 1.24 -22.08 20.85
CA SER A 909 0.99 -23.51 21.06
C SER A 909 0.32 -23.69 22.41
N ASN A 910 -0.84 -24.36 22.45
CA ASN A 910 -1.59 -24.65 23.68
C ASN A 910 -0.95 -25.76 24.56
N ASP A 911 0.35 -26.03 24.40
CA ASP A 911 1.06 -27.15 25.04
C ASP A 911 1.61 -26.80 26.44
#